data_AF-A0AAG5DEF2-F1
#
_entry.id   AF-A0AAG5DEF2-F1
#
_cell.length_a   1.000
_cell.length_b   1.000
_cell.length_c   1.000
_cell.angle_alpha   90.00
_cell.angle_beta   90.00
_cell.angle_gamma   90.00
#
_symmetry.space_group_name_H-M   'P 1'
#
loop_
_entity.id
_entity.type
_entity.pdbx_description
1 polymer ?
#
loop_
_entity_poly.entity_id
_entity_poly.type
_entity_poly.pdbx_seq_one_letter_code
_entity_poly.pdbx_strand_id
1 'polypeptide(L)'
;MDVYEFKKTYLTRLLETSNVLNGGGANIPASAIRSEWTNFMEVAVEPTGWQALWKASRPVCEQLSVKFPLVVLGTVDQVLFDELKATFLIEAILDDDVHLPEEKITVDLEELWPLREQNNPALNVNITADCIDKLRFFYQHLWMPWDTDTEDGHSWVAKHLETRIRFSYDLKNKTMSRQLSSHALALLAEARYIQRKRELLELEISENDQDDEEDDVDNETSLLEDNRAGELLQLNLRLNTIKNEISILENPVMRSVFEKLRFGNEKGKESTRMAYIVTRAGTIDEQLQYLANAKAMMDQKMMVKMCDSLQHALDHCSPDSVVYLPPGTRQDIKFLEYLNNDGSFRGVSEALFAEDFEAASKTNPTIASKDDDSVLLTIDGDFTLENIKLDCSNVRTGVVIKKGNVTFRNCCFTGDPSSSTKQGIVIFGNCSITFDRCLIKEFSTGIYSNHDCTISLIDTTISHCMTGLEMLDQCRVLFCSTKVLNCTQYGVLLEDFNDAEVSKSEEQSSGSSQVYEDFNTIEREEFTFEGDCEFRGNEKGNFVIRKGCTDRFNSSCFVDEDDRSVLEPADAEVCQQEETSACNATNVSFSADFLETTNLSSTKRVSAMNGANNRRNHSAESNDERSASDTGVSSSLTQTDDDDESAGEDETVDIQEVEQMKAKALITKVKEANESELHTDESTEEDSDQVIEIEDTIIEID
;
A
#
# COMPACT_ATOMS: atom_id res chain seq x y z
N MET A 1 18.77 -20.88 -0.12
CA MET A 1 18.41 -22.15 -0.82
C MET A 1 17.91 -21.73 -2.18
N ASP A 2 18.54 -22.15 -3.27
CA ASP A 2 18.35 -21.40 -4.51
C ASP A 2 16.96 -21.62 -5.16
N VAL A 3 16.15 -20.56 -5.18
CA VAL A 3 14.90 -20.46 -5.93
C VAL A 3 15.12 -19.90 -7.35
N TYR A 4 14.14 -20.09 -8.23
CA TYR A 4 14.12 -19.45 -9.54
C TYR A 4 13.72 -17.97 -9.43
N GLU A 5 14.51 -17.09 -10.06
CA GLU A 5 14.21 -15.67 -10.22
C GLU A 5 14.24 -15.27 -11.70
N PHE A 6 13.24 -14.50 -12.14
CA PHE A 6 13.04 -14.17 -13.55
C PHE A 6 13.02 -12.65 -13.79
N LYS A 7 14.16 -12.08 -14.20
CA LYS A 7 14.28 -10.68 -14.64
C LYS A 7 13.85 -10.54 -16.12
N LYS A 8 12.54 -10.65 -16.39
CA LYS A 8 11.93 -10.60 -17.75
C LYS A 8 11.68 -9.17 -18.26
N THR A 9 11.58 -9.00 -19.58
CA THR A 9 11.32 -7.68 -20.22
C THR A 9 9.83 -7.42 -20.45
N TYR A 10 9.46 -6.15 -20.70
CA TYR A 10 8.10 -5.75 -21.09
C TYR A 10 7.53 -6.61 -22.24
N LEU A 11 8.30 -6.78 -23.32
CA LEU A 11 7.87 -7.58 -24.48
C LEU A 11 7.73 -9.06 -24.14
N THR A 12 8.61 -9.59 -23.28
CA THR A 12 8.54 -10.96 -22.78
C THR A 12 7.25 -11.18 -22.00
N ARG A 13 6.96 -10.33 -20.99
CA ARG A 13 5.73 -10.41 -20.18
C ARG A 13 4.47 -10.23 -21.03
N LEU A 14 4.47 -9.28 -21.96
CA LEU A 14 3.34 -9.08 -22.87
C LEU A 14 3.07 -10.32 -23.71
N LEU A 15 4.10 -10.95 -24.30
CA LEU A 15 3.96 -12.15 -25.10
C LEU A 15 3.56 -13.38 -24.25
N GLU A 16 4.16 -13.57 -23.08
CA GLU A 16 3.81 -14.65 -22.16
C GLU A 16 2.34 -14.58 -21.73
N THR A 17 1.91 -13.44 -21.18
CA THR A 17 0.53 -13.26 -20.71
C THR A 17 -0.46 -13.27 -21.87
N SER A 18 -0.09 -12.74 -23.04
CA SER A 18 -0.90 -12.85 -24.26
C SER A 18 -1.04 -14.31 -24.71
N ASN A 19 -0.02 -15.14 -24.60
CA ASN A 19 -0.13 -16.54 -25.02
C ASN A 19 -1.05 -17.35 -24.11
N VAL A 20 -1.05 -17.07 -22.80
CA VAL A 20 -2.02 -17.64 -21.85
C VAL A 20 -3.44 -17.18 -22.20
N LEU A 21 -3.63 -15.86 -22.39
CA LEU A 21 -4.95 -15.23 -22.56
C LEU A 21 -5.38 -15.05 -24.04
N ASN A 22 -4.83 -15.80 -24.99
CA ASN A 22 -5.31 -15.85 -26.38
C ASN A 22 -5.53 -17.28 -26.89
N GLY A 23 -5.48 -18.30 -26.02
CA GLY A 23 -5.63 -19.71 -26.42
C GLY A 23 -6.92 -20.00 -27.20
N GLY A 24 -8.01 -19.28 -26.91
CA GLY A 24 -9.30 -19.40 -27.61
C GLY A 24 -9.51 -18.46 -28.81
N GLY A 25 -8.61 -17.53 -29.12
CA GLY A 25 -8.77 -16.55 -30.22
C GLY A 25 -10.00 -15.64 -30.12
N ALA A 26 -10.58 -15.50 -28.92
CA ALA A 26 -11.88 -14.86 -28.68
C ALA A 26 -11.77 -13.61 -27.80
N ASN A 27 -12.87 -12.86 -27.75
CA ASN A 27 -13.09 -11.76 -26.82
C ASN A 27 -13.16 -12.30 -25.38
N ILE A 28 -12.03 -12.41 -24.66
CA ILE A 28 -12.00 -12.96 -23.29
C ILE A 28 -12.51 -11.90 -22.29
N PRO A 29 -13.64 -12.14 -21.61
CA PRO A 29 -14.17 -11.26 -20.58
C PRO A 29 -13.48 -11.50 -19.22
N ALA A 30 -13.79 -10.70 -18.20
CA ALA A 30 -13.13 -10.78 -16.90
C ALA A 30 -13.41 -12.12 -16.18
N SER A 31 -14.65 -12.63 -16.24
CA SER A 31 -15.03 -13.89 -15.58
C SER A 31 -14.24 -15.11 -16.08
N ALA A 32 -13.86 -15.14 -17.36
CA ALA A 32 -13.14 -16.25 -17.99
C ALA A 32 -11.63 -16.27 -17.72
N ILE A 33 -11.06 -15.21 -17.14
CA ILE A 33 -9.62 -15.09 -16.90
C ILE A 33 -9.09 -16.22 -16.00
N ARG A 34 -9.82 -16.57 -14.92
CA ARG A 34 -9.41 -17.64 -14.00
C ARG A 34 -9.38 -19.01 -14.70
N SER A 35 -10.35 -19.30 -15.57
CA SER A 35 -10.38 -20.56 -16.32
C SER A 35 -9.25 -20.67 -17.34
N GLU A 36 -8.85 -19.58 -18.02
CA GLU A 36 -7.70 -19.62 -18.93
C GLU A 36 -6.38 -19.89 -18.18
N TRP A 37 -6.21 -19.28 -16.99
CA TRP A 37 -5.07 -19.59 -16.11
C TRP A 37 -5.09 -21.04 -15.62
N THR A 38 -6.25 -21.56 -15.22
CA THR A 38 -6.43 -22.96 -14.79
C THR A 38 -6.03 -23.93 -15.90
N ASN A 39 -6.58 -23.75 -17.11
CA ASN A 39 -6.27 -24.54 -18.31
C ASN A 39 -4.76 -24.51 -18.64
N PHE A 40 -4.11 -23.34 -18.51
CA PHE A 40 -2.68 -23.21 -18.77
C PHE A 40 -1.82 -23.86 -17.68
N MET A 41 -2.20 -23.76 -16.40
CA MET A 41 -1.50 -24.42 -15.29
C MET A 41 -1.58 -25.94 -15.41
N GLU A 42 -2.75 -26.51 -15.69
CA GLU A 42 -2.97 -27.97 -15.79
C GLU A 42 -2.05 -28.64 -16.83
N VAL A 43 -1.75 -27.93 -17.93
CA VAL A 43 -0.90 -28.44 -19.02
C VAL A 43 0.59 -28.30 -18.73
N ALA A 44 1.00 -27.37 -17.86
CA ALA A 44 2.40 -26.91 -17.79
C ALA A 44 3.06 -27.03 -16.40
N VAL A 45 2.30 -27.20 -15.32
CA VAL A 45 2.83 -27.36 -13.95
C VAL A 45 2.84 -28.85 -13.57
N GLU A 46 3.94 -29.29 -12.95
CA GLU A 46 4.03 -30.64 -12.38
C GLU A 46 2.98 -30.79 -11.25
N PRO A 47 2.08 -31.79 -11.28
CA PRO A 47 0.93 -31.81 -10.38
C PRO A 47 1.26 -32.21 -8.94
N THR A 48 2.42 -32.83 -8.69
CA THR A 48 2.81 -33.41 -7.39
C THR A 48 4.34 -33.51 -7.25
N GLY A 49 4.87 -33.48 -6.03
CA GLY A 49 6.19 -33.99 -5.66
C GLY A 49 7.38 -33.04 -5.85
N TRP A 50 7.15 -31.77 -6.18
CA TRP A 50 8.22 -30.75 -6.26
C TRP A 50 8.34 -29.95 -4.97
N GLN A 51 9.57 -29.61 -4.61
CA GLN A 51 9.91 -28.80 -3.45
C GLN A 51 9.89 -27.30 -3.75
N ALA A 52 9.47 -26.52 -2.76
CA ALA A 52 9.39 -25.07 -2.85
C ALA A 52 9.60 -24.39 -1.50
N LEU A 53 9.93 -23.10 -1.55
CA LEU A 53 9.72 -22.18 -0.43
C LEU A 53 8.33 -21.56 -0.55
N TRP A 54 7.48 -21.79 0.44
CA TRP A 54 6.27 -21.00 0.63
C TRP A 54 6.63 -19.69 1.33
N LYS A 55 6.34 -18.55 0.69
CA LYS A 55 6.50 -17.22 1.27
C LYS A 55 5.11 -16.68 1.61
N ALA A 56 4.64 -17.01 2.81
CA ALA A 56 3.26 -16.73 3.23
C ALA A 56 2.98 -15.21 3.23
N SER A 57 1.84 -14.80 2.67
CA SER A 57 1.45 -13.40 2.74
C SER A 57 1.08 -12.99 4.18
N ARG A 58 1.16 -11.68 4.44
CA ARG A 58 0.86 -11.08 5.74
C ARG A 58 -0.52 -11.47 6.32
N PRO A 59 -1.62 -11.52 5.54
CA PRO A 59 -2.92 -11.97 6.06
C PRO A 59 -2.90 -13.41 6.55
N VAL A 60 -2.18 -14.32 5.86
CA VAL A 60 -2.03 -15.71 6.30
C VAL A 60 -1.19 -15.79 7.59
N CYS A 61 -0.16 -14.95 7.71
CA CYS A 61 0.62 -14.85 8.95
C CYS A 61 -0.24 -14.36 10.14
N GLU A 62 -1.14 -13.41 9.90
CA GLU A 62 -2.06 -12.86 10.90
C GLU A 62 -3.12 -13.90 11.32
N GLN A 63 -3.71 -14.62 10.35
CA GLN A 63 -4.63 -15.74 10.61
C GLN A 63 -3.97 -16.87 11.43
N LEU A 64 -2.71 -17.18 11.14
CA LEU A 64 -1.92 -18.18 11.87
C LEU A 64 -1.37 -17.65 13.21
N SER A 65 -1.56 -16.36 13.53
CA SER A 65 -0.97 -15.68 14.70
C SER A 65 0.57 -15.80 14.78
N VAL A 66 1.24 -15.86 13.63
CA VAL A 66 2.70 -15.95 13.50
C VAL A 66 3.31 -14.61 13.06
N LYS A 67 4.61 -14.46 13.30
CA LYS A 67 5.39 -13.29 12.85
C LYS A 67 5.39 -13.20 11.32
N PHE A 68 5.28 -11.98 10.79
CA PHE A 68 5.61 -11.68 9.39
C PHE A 68 7.03 -11.09 9.31
N PRO A 69 7.89 -11.54 8.38
CA PRO A 69 7.62 -12.52 7.32
C PRO A 69 7.75 -13.98 7.77
N LEU A 70 7.03 -14.89 7.09
CA LEU A 70 7.16 -16.33 7.27
C LEU A 70 7.63 -16.98 5.95
N VAL A 71 8.67 -17.82 6.05
CA VAL A 71 9.17 -18.65 4.94
C VAL A 71 9.27 -20.10 5.39
N VAL A 72 8.69 -21.01 4.60
CA VAL A 72 8.58 -22.43 4.94
C VAL A 72 9.06 -23.29 3.77
N LEU A 73 9.95 -24.24 4.04
CA LEU A 73 10.36 -25.27 3.09
C LEU A 73 9.37 -26.44 3.14
N GLY A 74 9.00 -26.95 1.96
CA GLY A 74 8.12 -28.10 1.86
C GLY A 74 8.02 -28.68 0.45
N THR A 75 7.29 -29.79 0.35
CA THR A 75 6.96 -30.46 -0.91
C THR A 75 5.47 -30.27 -1.23
N VAL A 76 5.15 -29.93 -2.47
CA VAL A 76 3.77 -29.94 -2.97
C VAL A 76 3.28 -31.38 -3.10
N ASP A 77 2.29 -31.76 -2.29
CA ASP A 77 1.67 -33.09 -2.35
C ASP A 77 0.71 -33.18 -3.55
N GLN A 78 -0.13 -32.14 -3.75
CA GLN A 78 -1.07 -32.05 -4.86
C GLN A 78 -1.35 -30.60 -5.27
N VAL A 79 -1.36 -30.31 -6.57
CA VAL A 79 -1.90 -29.07 -7.13
C VAL A 79 -3.42 -29.18 -7.33
N LEU A 80 -4.14 -28.16 -6.87
CA LEU A 80 -5.59 -27.98 -6.98
C LEU A 80 -5.87 -26.93 -8.06
N PHE A 81 -5.85 -27.36 -9.33
CA PHE A 81 -5.89 -26.47 -10.50
C PHE A 81 -7.12 -25.57 -10.54
N ASP A 82 -8.32 -26.10 -10.25
CA ASP A 82 -9.58 -25.34 -10.22
C ASP A 82 -9.53 -24.14 -9.25
N GLU A 83 -8.81 -24.30 -8.14
CA GLU A 83 -8.64 -23.25 -7.14
C GLU A 83 -7.45 -22.33 -7.40
N LEU A 84 -6.48 -22.77 -8.24
CA LEU A 84 -5.12 -22.22 -8.35
C LEU A 84 -4.32 -22.30 -7.04
N LYS A 85 -4.56 -23.37 -6.27
CA LYS A 85 -3.90 -23.67 -4.99
C LYS A 85 -3.08 -24.95 -5.06
N ALA A 86 -2.31 -25.22 -4.01
CA ALA A 86 -1.63 -26.49 -3.80
C ALA A 86 -1.74 -26.90 -2.34
N THR A 87 -1.82 -28.21 -2.08
CA THR A 87 -1.61 -28.74 -0.73
C THR A 87 -0.13 -29.03 -0.52
N PHE A 88 0.44 -28.42 0.51
CA PHE A 88 1.86 -28.28 0.75
C PHE A 88 2.23 -28.99 2.06
N LEU A 89 3.12 -29.98 1.97
CA LEU A 89 3.67 -30.73 3.10
C LEU A 89 4.89 -29.98 3.64
N ILE A 90 4.86 -29.60 4.90
CA ILE A 90 5.90 -28.81 5.55
C ILE A 90 7.07 -29.73 5.93
N GLU A 91 8.27 -29.42 5.41
CA GLU A 91 9.50 -30.18 5.66
C GLU A 91 10.38 -29.48 6.72
N ALA A 92 10.47 -28.14 6.65
CA ALA A 92 11.18 -27.31 7.63
C ALA A 92 10.63 -25.88 7.63
N ILE A 93 10.67 -25.21 8.77
CA ILE A 93 10.35 -23.79 8.90
C ILE A 93 11.68 -23.04 9.05
N LEU A 94 11.85 -21.90 8.37
CA LEU A 94 13.11 -21.17 8.39
C LEU A 94 13.38 -20.44 9.71
N ASP A 95 12.30 -20.15 10.45
CA ASP A 95 12.32 -19.59 11.79
C ASP A 95 11.95 -20.70 12.80
N ASP A 96 12.93 -21.16 13.59
CA ASP A 96 12.76 -22.22 14.60
C ASP A 96 11.67 -21.89 15.65
N ASP A 97 11.29 -20.62 15.73
CA ASP A 97 10.35 -20.09 16.72
C ASP A 97 8.89 -20.20 16.31
N VAL A 98 8.63 -20.46 15.03
CA VAL A 98 7.28 -20.58 14.47
C VAL A 98 6.86 -22.05 14.44
N HIS A 99 5.73 -22.35 15.08
CA HIS A 99 5.11 -23.66 15.08
C HIS A 99 3.80 -23.57 14.31
N LEU A 100 3.74 -24.23 13.16
CA LEU A 100 2.51 -24.32 12.36
C LEU A 100 1.58 -25.41 12.92
N PRO A 101 0.25 -25.22 12.92
CA PRO A 101 -0.69 -26.13 13.57
C PRO A 101 -0.86 -27.47 12.84
N GLU A 102 -0.53 -27.53 11.54
CA GLU A 102 -0.73 -28.68 10.68
C GLU A 102 0.56 -28.99 9.91
N GLU A 103 0.87 -30.28 9.69
CA GLU A 103 2.01 -30.72 8.86
C GLU A 103 1.76 -30.50 7.35
N LYS A 104 0.50 -30.32 6.96
CA LYS A 104 0.04 -30.19 5.58
C LYS A 104 -1.01 -29.07 5.49
N ILE A 105 -0.75 -28.06 4.67
CA ILE A 105 -1.57 -26.83 4.57
C ILE A 105 -1.92 -26.53 3.10
N THR A 106 -3.05 -25.89 2.83
CA THR A 106 -3.42 -25.43 1.49
C THR A 106 -2.95 -23.98 1.28
N VAL A 107 -2.21 -23.74 0.21
CA VAL A 107 -1.56 -22.45 -0.10
C VAL A 107 -1.81 -22.04 -1.55
N ASP A 108 -1.81 -20.74 -1.84
CA ASP A 108 -1.97 -20.23 -3.21
C ASP A 108 -0.71 -20.50 -4.04
N LEU A 109 -0.88 -20.92 -5.30
CA LEU A 109 0.25 -21.25 -6.19
C LEU A 109 1.21 -20.07 -6.40
N GLU A 110 0.71 -18.83 -6.34
CA GLU A 110 1.57 -17.65 -6.49
C GLU A 110 2.51 -17.40 -5.30
N GLU A 111 2.21 -17.92 -4.10
CA GLU A 111 3.06 -17.80 -2.90
C GLU A 111 4.20 -18.84 -2.88
N LEU A 112 4.17 -19.85 -3.75
CA LEU A 112 5.16 -20.93 -3.84
C LEU A 112 6.33 -20.59 -4.77
N TRP A 113 7.56 -20.76 -4.28
CA TRP A 113 8.80 -20.53 -5.03
C TRP A 113 9.55 -21.85 -5.21
N PRO A 114 9.44 -22.52 -6.38
CA PRO A 114 10.11 -23.80 -6.60
C PRO A 114 11.62 -23.69 -6.43
N LEU A 115 12.23 -24.70 -5.80
CA LEU A 115 13.68 -24.79 -5.66
C LEU A 115 14.33 -25.23 -6.99
N ARG A 116 15.54 -24.75 -7.26
CA ARG A 116 16.38 -25.24 -8.37
C ARG A 116 16.87 -26.67 -8.12
N GLU A 117 17.29 -26.94 -6.90
CA GLU A 117 17.68 -28.26 -6.43
C GLU A 117 16.45 -29.00 -5.90
N GLN A 118 16.28 -30.26 -6.32
CA GLN A 118 15.09 -31.04 -6.07
C GLN A 118 15.50 -32.46 -5.67
N ASN A 119 14.86 -33.00 -4.64
CA ASN A 119 15.03 -34.40 -4.24
C ASN A 119 14.69 -35.39 -5.39
N ASN A 120 13.78 -35.01 -6.28
CA ASN A 120 13.42 -35.78 -7.47
C ASN A 120 13.93 -35.12 -8.77
N PRO A 121 15.06 -35.59 -9.35
CA PRO A 121 15.64 -35.00 -10.57
C PRO A 121 14.86 -35.33 -11.85
N ALA A 122 13.77 -36.10 -11.78
CA ALA A 122 12.94 -36.43 -12.95
C ALA A 122 11.86 -35.39 -13.25
N LEU A 123 11.58 -34.46 -12.33
CA LEU A 123 10.56 -33.42 -12.48
C LEU A 123 11.06 -32.24 -13.31
N ASN A 124 10.22 -31.70 -14.19
CA ASN A 124 10.56 -30.52 -14.98
C ASN A 124 10.23 -29.21 -14.25
N VAL A 125 10.91 -29.00 -13.14
CA VAL A 125 10.66 -27.84 -12.26
C VAL A 125 11.03 -26.51 -12.93
N ASN A 126 11.88 -26.50 -13.96
CA ASN A 126 12.14 -25.30 -14.79
C ASN A 126 10.85 -24.73 -15.41
N ILE A 127 10.00 -25.60 -16.00
CA ILE A 127 8.73 -25.16 -16.62
C ILE A 127 7.74 -24.77 -15.53
N THR A 128 7.65 -25.56 -14.45
CA THR A 128 6.77 -25.24 -13.30
C THR A 128 7.09 -23.86 -12.71
N ALA A 129 8.37 -23.55 -12.50
CA ALA A 129 8.82 -22.25 -12.00
C ALA A 129 8.51 -21.09 -12.96
N ASP A 130 8.73 -21.27 -14.26
CA ASP A 130 8.40 -20.28 -15.30
C ASP A 130 6.88 -20.04 -15.41
N CYS A 131 6.06 -21.06 -15.20
CA CYS A 131 4.60 -20.97 -15.19
C CYS A 131 4.06 -20.28 -13.93
N ILE A 132 4.56 -20.64 -12.75
CA ILE A 132 4.20 -19.97 -11.49
C ILE A 132 4.65 -18.51 -11.49
N ASP A 133 5.82 -18.18 -12.06
CA ASP A 133 6.26 -16.80 -12.24
C ASP A 133 5.32 -15.97 -13.14
N LYS A 134 4.72 -16.57 -14.18
CA LYS A 134 3.71 -15.90 -15.01
C LYS A 134 2.41 -15.67 -14.24
N LEU A 135 1.94 -16.69 -13.52
CA LEU A 135 0.74 -16.64 -12.68
C LEU A 135 0.87 -15.54 -11.62
N ARG A 136 1.97 -15.56 -10.86
CA ARG A 136 2.32 -14.56 -9.85
C ARG A 136 2.39 -13.16 -10.45
N PHE A 137 3.08 -12.98 -11.57
CA PHE A 137 3.17 -11.66 -12.22
C PHE A 137 1.79 -11.13 -12.62
N PHE A 138 0.88 -12.00 -13.08
CA PHE A 138 -0.49 -11.62 -13.43
C PHE A 138 -1.29 -11.16 -12.22
N TYR A 139 -1.43 -12.01 -11.20
CA TYR A 139 -2.29 -11.71 -10.06
C TYR A 139 -1.70 -10.65 -9.11
N GLN A 140 -0.36 -10.54 -9.00
CA GLN A 140 0.29 -9.54 -8.15
C GLN A 140 0.50 -8.16 -8.82
N HIS A 141 0.39 -8.03 -10.15
CA HIS A 141 0.64 -6.75 -10.83
C HIS A 141 -0.39 -6.33 -11.90
N LEU A 142 -1.21 -7.24 -12.43
CA LEU A 142 -2.13 -6.95 -13.54
C LEU A 142 -3.59 -7.09 -13.14
N TRP A 143 -3.95 -8.13 -12.38
CA TRP A 143 -5.29 -8.31 -11.83
C TRP A 143 -5.55 -7.27 -10.74
N MET A 144 -6.67 -6.56 -10.87
CA MET A 144 -7.09 -5.54 -9.93
C MET A 144 -8.38 -5.98 -9.22
N PRO A 145 -8.60 -5.61 -7.94
CA PRO A 145 -9.78 -6.08 -7.19
C PRO A 145 -11.13 -5.88 -7.88
N TRP A 146 -11.30 -4.75 -8.56
CA TRP A 146 -12.52 -4.39 -9.27
C TRP A 146 -12.69 -5.07 -10.65
N ASP A 147 -11.76 -5.93 -11.06
CA ASP A 147 -11.91 -6.70 -12.30
C ASP A 147 -12.91 -7.85 -12.13
N THR A 148 -12.97 -8.46 -10.94
CA THR A 148 -13.98 -9.47 -10.58
C THR A 148 -15.40 -8.92 -10.77
N ASP A 149 -15.61 -7.66 -10.40
CA ASP A 149 -16.89 -6.93 -10.50
C ASP A 149 -17.15 -6.32 -11.90
N THR A 150 -16.38 -6.70 -12.94
CA THR A 150 -16.51 -6.10 -14.28
C THR A 150 -17.44 -6.91 -15.18
N GLU A 151 -18.44 -6.25 -15.77
CA GLU A 151 -19.36 -6.84 -16.74
C GLU A 151 -18.64 -7.49 -17.95
N ASP A 152 -19.05 -8.72 -18.29
CA ASP A 152 -18.48 -9.54 -19.37
C ASP A 152 -18.75 -9.03 -20.81
N GLY A 153 -19.31 -7.83 -20.97
CA GLY A 153 -19.61 -7.23 -22.28
C GLY A 153 -18.37 -6.86 -23.11
N HIS A 154 -17.17 -6.85 -22.52
CA HIS A 154 -15.94 -6.34 -23.13
C HIS A 154 -14.71 -7.22 -22.85
N SER A 155 -13.73 -7.19 -23.76
CA SER A 155 -12.48 -7.92 -23.57
C SER A 155 -11.67 -7.29 -22.44
N TRP A 156 -11.36 -8.07 -21.40
CA TRP A 156 -10.38 -7.64 -20.41
C TRP A 156 -9.00 -7.49 -21.07
N VAL A 157 -8.62 -8.45 -21.92
CA VAL A 157 -7.34 -8.48 -22.63
C VAL A 157 -7.13 -7.23 -23.50
N ALA A 158 -8.08 -6.92 -24.40
CA ALA A 158 -7.93 -5.78 -25.31
C ALA A 158 -8.03 -4.41 -24.61
N LYS A 159 -8.58 -4.36 -23.39
CA LYS A 159 -8.79 -3.13 -22.62
C LYS A 159 -7.65 -2.83 -21.63
N HIS A 160 -7.09 -3.87 -20.99
CA HIS A 160 -6.21 -3.72 -19.82
C HIS A 160 -4.83 -4.35 -19.95
N LEU A 161 -4.62 -5.37 -20.79
CA LEU A 161 -3.39 -6.16 -20.74
C LEU A 161 -2.13 -5.32 -21.05
N GLU A 162 -2.13 -4.60 -22.18
CA GLU A 162 -0.98 -3.78 -22.58
C GLU A 162 -0.76 -2.59 -21.62
N THR A 163 -1.85 -1.91 -21.23
CA THR A 163 -1.76 -0.71 -20.36
C THR A 163 -1.23 -1.04 -18.98
N ARG A 164 -1.68 -2.16 -18.38
CA ARG A 164 -1.26 -2.55 -17.03
C ARG A 164 0.14 -3.18 -16.99
N ILE A 165 0.52 -3.97 -18.01
CA ILE A 165 1.92 -4.41 -18.12
C ILE A 165 2.83 -3.18 -18.26
N ARG A 166 2.45 -2.21 -19.10
CA ARG A 166 3.21 -0.96 -19.23
C ARG A 166 3.27 -0.19 -17.91
N PHE A 167 2.16 -0.05 -17.19
CA PHE A 167 2.11 0.63 -15.89
C PHE A 167 2.98 -0.05 -14.83
N SER A 168 2.97 -1.39 -14.76
CA SER A 168 3.86 -2.19 -13.90
C SER A 168 5.34 -1.94 -14.22
N TYR A 169 5.73 -1.91 -15.50
CA TYR A 169 7.11 -1.58 -15.90
C TYR A 169 7.46 -0.10 -15.69
N ASP A 170 6.51 0.82 -15.83
CA ASP A 170 6.71 2.25 -15.54
C ASP A 170 6.98 2.49 -14.03
N LEU A 171 6.29 1.75 -13.16
CA LEU A 171 6.57 1.69 -11.71
C LEU A 171 7.96 1.10 -11.45
N LYS A 172 8.22 -0.12 -11.94
CA LYS A 172 9.47 -0.86 -11.68
C LYS A 172 10.72 -0.16 -12.18
N ASN A 173 10.66 0.41 -13.39
CA ASN A 173 11.80 1.10 -14.02
C ASN A 173 11.95 2.56 -13.57
N LYS A 174 11.12 3.04 -12.63
CA LYS A 174 11.14 4.42 -12.11
C LYS A 174 11.01 5.47 -13.25
N THR A 175 10.14 5.21 -14.23
CA THR A 175 9.88 6.16 -15.35
C THR A 175 8.96 7.31 -14.93
N MET A 176 8.15 7.09 -13.90
CA MET A 176 7.35 8.09 -13.20
C MET A 176 8.16 8.77 -12.10
N SER A 177 7.75 9.95 -11.65
CA SER A 177 8.34 10.54 -10.44
C SER A 177 8.09 9.66 -9.22
N ARG A 178 8.94 9.87 -8.21
CA ARG A 178 8.89 9.12 -6.95
C ARG A 178 7.56 9.34 -6.21
N GLN A 179 7.08 10.58 -6.15
CA GLN A 179 5.80 10.93 -5.52
C GLN A 179 4.65 10.17 -6.18
N LEU A 180 4.57 10.24 -7.52
CA LEU A 180 3.51 9.60 -8.28
C LEU A 180 3.54 8.06 -8.18
N SER A 181 4.75 7.48 -8.23
CA SER A 181 4.94 6.03 -8.07
C SER A 181 4.51 5.55 -6.68
N SER A 182 4.82 6.31 -5.64
CA SER A 182 4.46 5.98 -4.26
C SER A 182 2.96 6.09 -4.02
N HIS A 183 2.33 7.16 -4.53
CA HIS A 183 0.87 7.30 -4.48
C HIS A 183 0.16 6.14 -5.19
N ALA A 184 0.65 5.76 -6.38
CA ALA A 184 0.12 4.60 -7.11
C ALA A 184 0.26 3.28 -6.34
N LEU A 185 1.42 3.00 -5.75
CA LEU A 185 1.64 1.77 -4.97
C LEU A 185 0.77 1.72 -3.71
N ALA A 186 0.59 2.86 -3.04
CA ALA A 186 -0.27 2.98 -1.87
C ALA A 186 -1.74 2.70 -2.21
N LEU A 187 -2.28 3.33 -3.26
CA LEU A 187 -3.62 3.03 -3.79
C LEU A 187 -3.83 1.55 -4.09
N LEU A 188 -2.85 0.89 -4.72
CA LEU A 188 -2.94 -0.54 -5.06
C LEU A 188 -2.95 -1.43 -3.82
N ALA A 189 -2.20 -1.06 -2.77
CA ALA A 189 -2.21 -1.79 -1.50
C ALA A 189 -3.48 -1.55 -0.69
N GLU A 190 -4.02 -0.34 -0.71
CA GLU A 190 -5.31 0.02 -0.11
C GLU A 190 -6.45 -0.75 -0.79
N ALA A 191 -6.49 -0.78 -2.13
CA ALA A 191 -7.48 -1.55 -2.88
C ALA A 191 -7.47 -3.05 -2.52
N ARG A 192 -6.28 -3.63 -2.36
CA ARG A 192 -6.10 -5.04 -1.92
C ARG A 192 -6.44 -5.30 -0.47
N TYR A 193 -6.40 -4.27 0.38
CA TYR A 193 -6.89 -4.37 1.75
C TYR A 193 -8.41 -4.33 1.77
N ILE A 194 -9.00 -3.33 1.11
CA ILE A 194 -10.45 -3.17 0.97
C ILE A 194 -11.08 -4.45 0.42
N GLN A 195 -10.46 -5.07 -0.59
CA GLN A 195 -10.95 -6.32 -1.17
C GLN A 195 -11.03 -7.46 -0.16
N ARG A 196 -9.96 -7.71 0.61
CA ARG A 196 -9.97 -8.76 1.64
C ARG A 196 -10.96 -8.45 2.77
N LYS A 197 -11.10 -7.17 3.13
CA LYS A 197 -12.06 -6.74 4.16
C LYS A 197 -13.50 -6.90 3.68
N ARG A 198 -13.78 -6.66 2.39
CA ARG A 198 -15.05 -7.00 1.75
C ARG A 198 -15.30 -8.51 1.82
N GLU A 199 -14.37 -9.33 1.35
CA GLU A 199 -14.49 -10.80 1.34
C GLU A 199 -14.78 -11.38 2.73
N LEU A 200 -14.14 -10.84 3.77
CA LEU A 200 -14.38 -11.22 5.16
C LEU A 200 -15.78 -10.79 5.65
N LEU A 201 -16.20 -9.55 5.41
CA LEU A 201 -17.54 -9.07 5.77
C LEU A 201 -18.64 -9.80 4.99
N GLU A 202 -18.42 -10.09 3.71
CA GLU A 202 -19.32 -10.85 2.84
C GLU A 202 -19.47 -12.31 3.35
N LEU A 203 -18.41 -12.91 3.89
CA LEU A 203 -18.47 -14.22 4.58
C LEU A 203 -19.24 -14.13 5.91
N GLU A 204 -18.92 -13.16 6.78
CA GLU A 204 -19.62 -12.98 8.07
C GLU A 204 -21.13 -12.73 7.92
N ILE A 205 -21.54 -12.03 6.86
CA ILE A 205 -22.97 -11.84 6.53
C ILE A 205 -23.58 -13.17 6.06
N SER A 206 -22.91 -13.90 5.16
CA SER A 206 -23.40 -15.17 4.63
C SER A 206 -23.42 -16.32 5.66
N GLU A 207 -22.65 -16.23 6.74
CA GLU A 207 -22.69 -17.18 7.86
C GLU A 207 -23.88 -16.87 8.79
N ASN A 208 -24.13 -15.60 9.11
CA ASN A 208 -25.34 -15.18 9.85
C ASN A 208 -26.64 -15.62 9.12
N ASP A 209 -26.73 -15.41 7.81
CA ASP A 209 -27.90 -15.77 6.98
C ASP A 209 -28.29 -17.27 7.03
N GLN A 210 -27.42 -18.15 7.56
CA GLN A 210 -27.65 -19.61 7.61
C GLN A 210 -28.10 -20.14 8.98
N ASP A 211 -27.91 -19.40 10.07
CA ASP A 211 -28.31 -19.82 11.42
C ASP A 211 -29.73 -19.35 11.82
N ASP A 212 -30.31 -18.39 11.07
CA ASP A 212 -31.59 -17.72 11.38
C ASP A 212 -32.88 -18.44 10.87
N GLU A 213 -32.87 -19.77 10.64
CA GLU A 213 -34.10 -20.49 10.26
C GLU A 213 -35.08 -20.76 11.44
N GLU A 214 -34.67 -20.61 12.71
CA GLU A 214 -35.58 -20.74 13.88
C GLU A 214 -35.33 -19.69 15.00
N ASP A 215 -36.38 -18.93 15.32
CA ASP A 215 -36.64 -18.06 16.50
C ASP A 215 -36.14 -16.58 16.53
N ASP A 216 -37.13 -15.66 16.64
CA ASP A 216 -37.09 -14.23 17.08
C ASP A 216 -35.84 -13.39 16.74
N VAL A 217 -35.89 -12.68 15.60
CA VAL A 217 -34.90 -11.65 15.19
C VAL A 217 -34.79 -10.54 16.25
N ASP A 218 -33.74 -10.60 17.07
CA ASP A 218 -33.52 -9.62 18.13
C ASP A 218 -33.06 -8.27 17.55
N ASN A 219 -33.48 -7.17 18.17
CA ASN A 219 -33.29 -5.82 17.63
C ASN A 219 -31.82 -5.36 17.64
N GLU A 220 -30.91 -6.15 18.23
CA GLU A 220 -29.45 -5.94 18.15
C GLU A 220 -28.84 -6.58 16.89
N THR A 221 -29.31 -7.74 16.41
CA THR A 221 -28.77 -8.43 15.23
C THR A 221 -28.97 -7.59 13.96
N SER A 222 -30.20 -7.09 13.75
CA SER A 222 -30.52 -6.19 12.63
C SER A 222 -29.71 -4.88 12.66
N LEU A 223 -29.35 -4.36 13.84
CA LEU A 223 -28.47 -3.19 13.94
C LEU A 223 -27.01 -3.52 13.62
N LEU A 224 -26.54 -4.74 13.89
CA LEU A 224 -25.20 -5.18 13.50
C LEU A 224 -25.10 -5.41 11.99
N GLU A 225 -26.13 -5.96 11.37
CA GLU A 225 -26.28 -6.05 9.91
C GLU A 225 -26.30 -4.69 9.24
N ASP A 226 -27.12 -3.74 9.72
CA ASP A 226 -27.16 -2.36 9.20
C ASP A 226 -25.78 -1.68 9.27
N ASN A 227 -25.02 -1.90 10.35
CA ASN A 227 -23.66 -1.38 10.50
C ASN A 227 -22.68 -2.06 9.52
N ARG A 228 -22.71 -3.39 9.40
CA ARG A 228 -21.87 -4.16 8.46
C ARG A 228 -22.17 -3.79 7.00
N ALA A 229 -23.44 -3.63 6.63
CA ALA A 229 -23.88 -3.17 5.31
C ALA A 229 -23.43 -1.73 5.03
N GLY A 230 -23.49 -0.85 6.05
CA GLY A 230 -22.94 0.50 5.99
C GLY A 230 -21.42 0.53 5.75
N GLU A 231 -20.68 -0.33 6.43
CA GLU A 231 -19.22 -0.49 6.22
C GLU A 231 -18.91 -1.06 4.83
N LEU A 232 -19.63 -2.09 4.38
CA LEU A 232 -19.48 -2.67 3.05
C LEU A 232 -19.76 -1.63 1.94
N LEU A 233 -20.76 -0.77 2.12
CA LEU A 233 -21.03 0.36 1.23
C LEU A 233 -19.88 1.37 1.23
N GLN A 234 -19.34 1.74 2.40
CA GLN A 234 -18.20 2.65 2.52
C GLN A 234 -16.95 2.10 1.81
N LEU A 235 -16.67 0.80 1.98
CA LEU A 235 -15.58 0.08 1.32
C LEU A 235 -15.76 0.10 -0.21
N ASN A 236 -16.97 -0.18 -0.71
CA ASN A 236 -17.29 -0.12 -2.15
C ASN A 236 -17.14 1.30 -2.74
N LEU A 237 -17.58 2.34 -2.03
CA LEU A 237 -17.38 3.74 -2.46
C LEU A 237 -15.89 4.12 -2.51
N ARG A 238 -15.10 3.65 -1.53
CA ARG A 238 -13.65 3.89 -1.53
C ARG A 238 -12.94 3.14 -2.66
N LEU A 239 -13.28 1.86 -2.89
CA LEU A 239 -12.71 1.07 -3.98
C LEU A 239 -13.00 1.68 -5.35
N ASN A 240 -14.22 2.19 -5.57
CA ASN A 240 -14.56 2.93 -6.80
C ASN A 240 -13.77 4.24 -6.96
N THR A 241 -13.47 4.94 -5.86
CA THR A 241 -12.59 6.12 -5.88
C THR A 241 -11.18 5.74 -6.34
N ILE A 242 -10.62 4.66 -5.77
CA ILE A 242 -9.28 4.16 -6.14
C ILE A 242 -9.25 3.68 -7.60
N LYS A 243 -10.27 2.93 -8.05
CA LYS A 243 -10.44 2.47 -9.44
C LYS A 243 -10.35 3.62 -10.44
N ASN A 244 -11.06 4.72 -10.16
CA ASN A 244 -11.03 5.91 -11.01
C ASN A 244 -9.65 6.57 -11.04
N GLU A 245 -8.98 6.69 -9.89
CA GLU A 245 -7.65 7.30 -9.79
C GLU A 245 -6.58 6.43 -10.49
N ILE A 246 -6.56 5.12 -10.25
CA ILE A 246 -5.67 4.18 -10.96
C ILE A 246 -5.93 4.17 -12.48
N SER A 247 -7.20 4.24 -12.92
CA SER A 247 -7.50 4.33 -14.36
C SER A 247 -6.96 5.61 -15.02
N ILE A 248 -6.80 6.71 -14.28
CA ILE A 248 -6.13 7.94 -14.75
C ILE A 248 -4.61 7.70 -14.83
N LEU A 249 -4.04 7.00 -13.86
CA LEU A 249 -2.60 6.70 -13.78
C LEU A 249 -2.13 5.63 -14.78
N GLU A 250 -2.99 4.66 -15.17
CA GLU A 250 -2.70 3.70 -16.23
C GLU A 250 -2.38 4.41 -17.55
N ASN A 251 -3.10 5.49 -17.89
CA ASN A 251 -2.92 6.26 -19.11
C ASN A 251 -1.72 7.24 -19.00
N PRO A 252 -0.62 7.07 -19.77
CA PRO A 252 0.58 7.88 -19.64
C PRO A 252 0.38 9.39 -19.88
N VAL A 253 -0.61 9.78 -20.70
CA VAL A 253 -0.90 11.19 -20.98
C VAL A 253 -1.61 11.81 -19.78
N MET A 254 -2.69 11.17 -19.32
CA MET A 254 -3.49 11.65 -18.18
C MET A 254 -2.68 11.67 -16.88
N ARG A 255 -1.87 10.63 -16.65
CA ARG A 255 -0.85 10.57 -15.60
C ARG A 255 0.03 11.82 -15.56
N SER A 256 0.53 12.29 -16.70
CA SER A 256 1.41 13.49 -16.76
C SER A 256 0.68 14.81 -16.49
N VAL A 257 -0.65 14.83 -16.64
CA VAL A 257 -1.51 15.96 -16.28
C VAL A 257 -1.82 15.91 -14.79
N PHE A 258 -2.21 14.72 -14.30
CA PHE A 258 -2.46 14.45 -12.88
C PHE A 258 -1.25 14.82 -12.01
N GLU A 259 -0.05 14.41 -12.41
CA GLU A 259 1.20 14.74 -11.73
C GLU A 259 1.44 16.25 -11.61
N LYS A 260 1.12 17.02 -12.67
CA LYS A 260 1.24 18.49 -12.65
C LYS A 260 0.16 19.18 -11.84
N LEU A 261 -1.04 18.62 -11.77
CA LEU A 261 -2.13 19.19 -10.98
C LEU A 261 -1.96 18.91 -9.48
N ARG A 262 -1.42 17.75 -9.12
CA ARG A 262 -1.32 17.30 -7.72
C ARG A 262 0.05 17.52 -7.08
N PHE A 263 1.14 17.38 -7.84
CA PHE A 263 2.53 17.53 -7.36
C PHE A 263 3.29 18.67 -8.05
N GLY A 264 2.59 19.50 -8.85
CA GLY A 264 3.17 20.58 -9.63
C GLY A 264 3.51 21.83 -8.81
N ASN A 265 4.52 21.73 -7.95
CA ASN A 265 5.08 22.91 -7.29
C ASN A 265 5.71 23.87 -8.31
N GLU A 266 5.42 25.17 -8.18
CA GLU A 266 6.05 26.23 -8.97
C GLU A 266 7.58 26.17 -8.81
N LYS A 267 8.28 25.67 -9.84
CA LYS A 267 9.75 25.73 -9.92
C LYS A 267 10.21 27.16 -10.18
N GLY A 268 10.05 28.06 -9.20
CA GLY A 268 10.23 29.48 -9.46
C GLY A 268 9.99 30.48 -8.32
N LYS A 269 10.37 30.18 -7.07
CA LYS A 269 10.73 31.19 -6.05
C LYS A 269 11.70 30.58 -5.05
N GLU A 270 12.59 31.41 -4.48
CA GLU A 270 13.45 31.02 -3.38
C GLU A 270 12.57 30.62 -2.18
N SER A 271 12.59 29.34 -1.81
CA SER A 271 11.84 28.85 -0.66
C SER A 271 12.48 29.36 0.63
N THR A 272 11.97 30.47 1.14
CA THR A 272 12.25 30.89 2.51
C THR A 272 11.62 29.88 3.45
N ARG A 273 12.43 29.05 4.11
CA ARG A 273 12.02 28.02 5.07
C ARG A 273 10.89 28.51 5.99
N MET A 274 9.73 27.84 5.91
CA MET A 274 8.52 28.21 6.65
C MET A 274 8.26 27.28 7.85
N ALA A 275 7.72 27.85 8.91
CA ALA A 275 7.12 27.11 10.02
C ALA A 275 5.60 27.04 9.84
N TYR A 276 5.03 25.88 10.10
CA TYR A 276 3.59 25.64 10.08
C TYR A 276 3.14 25.40 11.52
N ILE A 277 2.20 26.20 12.01
CA ILE A 277 1.59 26.01 13.33
C ILE A 277 0.21 25.41 13.13
N VAL A 278 0.04 24.15 13.54
CA VAL A 278 -1.28 23.54 13.60
C VAL A 278 -2.02 24.10 14.81
N THR A 279 -3.29 24.42 14.64
CA THR A 279 -4.16 25.03 15.66
C THR A 279 -5.27 24.08 16.08
N ARG A 280 -5.94 24.40 17.20
CA ARG A 280 -7.16 23.71 17.66
C ARG A 280 -8.18 24.78 18.04
N ALA A 281 -9.47 24.46 18.01
CA ALA A 281 -10.45 25.25 18.76
C ALA A 281 -10.08 25.34 20.25
N GLY A 282 -10.21 26.52 20.84
CA GLY A 282 -9.88 26.81 22.24
C GLY A 282 -10.14 28.28 22.56
N THR A 283 -9.96 28.66 23.82
CA THR A 283 -10.07 30.04 24.27
C THR A 283 -8.90 30.88 23.73
N ILE A 284 -9.08 32.21 23.67
CA ILE A 284 -8.03 33.13 23.19
C ILE A 284 -6.77 33.02 24.06
N ASP A 285 -6.93 32.89 25.38
CA ASP A 285 -5.81 32.76 26.32
C ASP A 285 -5.01 31.47 26.08
N GLU A 286 -5.69 30.34 25.82
CA GLU A 286 -5.04 29.07 25.46
C GLU A 286 -4.27 29.18 24.12
N GLN A 287 -4.86 29.84 23.11
CA GLN A 287 -4.17 30.06 21.83
C GLN A 287 -2.94 30.95 22.00
N LEU A 288 -3.05 32.03 22.76
CA LEU A 288 -1.94 32.94 23.02
C LEU A 288 -0.82 32.26 23.80
N GLN A 289 -1.14 31.41 24.78
CA GLN A 289 -0.15 30.64 25.54
C GLN A 289 0.53 29.59 24.65
N TYR A 290 -0.23 28.88 23.81
CA TYR A 290 0.33 27.94 22.84
C TYR A 290 1.28 28.63 21.84
N LEU A 291 0.87 29.76 21.27
CA LEU A 291 1.71 30.56 20.38
C LEU A 291 2.96 31.12 21.07
N ALA A 292 2.87 31.50 22.34
CA ALA A 292 4.02 31.93 23.14
C ALA A 292 5.02 30.79 23.36
N ASN A 293 4.54 29.58 23.66
CA ASN A 293 5.38 28.39 23.82
C ASN A 293 6.02 27.97 22.49
N ALA A 294 5.23 27.91 21.40
CA ALA A 294 5.75 27.63 20.06
C ALA A 294 6.81 28.65 19.64
N LYS A 295 6.60 29.95 19.94
CA LYS A 295 7.58 31.02 19.69
C LYS A 295 8.89 30.84 20.48
N ALA A 296 8.87 30.21 21.65
CA ALA A 296 10.09 29.90 22.39
C ALA A 296 10.92 28.78 21.73
N MET A 297 10.27 27.90 20.93
CA MET A 297 10.91 26.81 20.19
C MET A 297 11.33 27.21 18.75
N MET A 298 10.89 28.37 18.25
CA MET A 298 11.12 28.85 16.88
C MET A 298 12.28 29.86 16.75
N ASP A 299 12.97 29.80 15.61
CA ASP A 299 13.90 30.86 15.21
C ASP A 299 13.18 32.17 14.88
N GLN A 300 13.64 33.28 15.46
CA GLN A 300 12.99 34.61 15.39
C GLN A 300 12.87 35.23 13.98
N LYS A 301 13.43 34.59 12.95
CA LYS A 301 13.42 35.05 11.55
C LYS A 301 12.58 34.17 10.61
N MET A 302 11.96 33.12 11.14
CA MET A 302 11.19 32.16 10.34
C MET A 302 9.82 32.73 9.97
N MET A 303 9.39 32.53 8.73
CA MET A 303 8.02 32.85 8.29
C MET A 303 7.06 31.80 8.86
N VAL A 304 5.90 32.23 9.35
CA VAL A 304 4.92 31.34 10.01
C VAL A 304 3.60 31.34 9.24
N LYS A 305 3.09 30.14 8.92
CA LYS A 305 1.72 29.90 8.42
C LYS A 305 0.93 29.13 9.49
N MET A 306 -0.35 29.44 9.67
CA MET A 306 -1.24 28.73 10.59
C MET A 306 -2.17 27.80 9.81
N CYS A 307 -2.37 26.59 10.31
CA CYS A 307 -3.22 25.54 9.75
C CYS A 307 -4.21 25.04 10.81
N ASP A 308 -5.32 24.48 10.37
CA ASP A 308 -6.40 23.89 11.18
C ASP A 308 -6.17 22.39 11.48
N SER A 309 -5.34 21.71 10.69
CA SER A 309 -4.99 20.30 10.86
C SER A 309 -3.56 20.01 10.40
N LEU A 310 -2.98 18.91 10.89
CA LEU A 310 -1.70 18.40 10.37
C LEU A 310 -1.80 18.04 8.88
N GLN A 311 -2.91 17.44 8.41
CA GLN A 311 -3.09 17.13 6.99
C GLN A 311 -3.02 18.38 6.12
N HIS A 312 -3.72 19.46 6.47
CA HIS A 312 -3.66 20.72 5.74
C HIS A 312 -2.26 21.37 5.76
N ALA A 313 -1.49 21.19 6.84
CA ALA A 313 -0.10 21.60 6.89
C ALA A 313 0.76 20.76 5.93
N LEU A 314 0.60 19.44 5.93
CA LEU A 314 1.29 18.49 5.04
C LEU A 314 1.05 18.83 3.57
N ASP A 315 -0.21 19.01 3.16
CA ASP A 315 -0.64 19.32 1.79
C ASP A 315 -0.02 20.61 1.22
N HIS A 316 0.53 21.48 2.07
CA HIS A 316 1.11 22.77 1.70
C HIS A 316 2.56 22.96 2.14
N CYS A 317 3.17 22.00 2.83
CA CYS A 317 4.53 22.16 3.34
C CYS A 317 5.58 21.90 2.25
N SER A 318 6.69 22.63 2.32
CA SER A 318 7.91 22.20 1.64
C SER A 318 8.60 21.14 2.51
N PRO A 319 9.38 20.20 1.95
CA PRO A 319 9.99 19.13 2.76
C PRO A 319 10.87 19.65 3.92
N ASP A 320 11.55 20.79 3.74
CA ASP A 320 12.39 21.48 4.73
C ASP A 320 11.63 22.27 5.81
N SER A 321 10.29 22.23 5.77
CA SER A 321 9.43 22.93 6.72
C SER A 321 9.45 22.33 8.13
N VAL A 322 9.17 23.17 9.12
CA VAL A 322 9.01 22.75 10.52
C VAL A 322 7.54 22.86 10.91
N VAL A 323 6.94 21.78 11.40
CA VAL A 323 5.52 21.76 11.82
C VAL A 323 5.43 21.66 13.35
N TYR A 324 4.73 22.61 13.96
CA TYR A 324 4.45 22.64 15.39
C TYR A 324 3.03 22.14 15.65
N LEU A 325 2.92 21.19 16.58
CA LEU A 325 1.69 20.50 16.94
C LEU A 325 1.20 20.92 18.34
N PRO A 326 -0.12 21.21 18.48
CA PRO A 326 -0.68 21.66 19.75
C PRO A 326 -0.78 20.52 20.78
N PRO A 327 -0.54 20.80 22.07
CA PRO A 327 -0.57 19.79 23.13
C PRO A 327 -1.97 19.20 23.34
N GLY A 328 -2.00 17.90 23.67
CA GLY A 328 -3.22 17.14 23.90
C GLY A 328 -4.15 17.13 22.69
N THR A 329 -3.59 16.94 21.49
CA THR A 329 -4.37 16.80 20.24
C THR A 329 -4.12 15.48 19.56
N ARG A 330 -5.17 14.89 18.97
CA ARG A 330 -5.04 13.81 18.00
C ARG A 330 -5.04 14.43 16.61
N GLN A 331 -4.12 13.99 15.77
CA GLN A 331 -3.91 14.44 14.40
C GLN A 331 -4.02 13.22 13.49
N ASP A 332 -5.23 12.93 13.01
CA ASP A 332 -5.46 11.84 12.07
C ASP A 332 -5.05 12.28 10.65
N ILE A 333 -4.14 11.53 10.03
CA ILE A 333 -3.61 11.80 8.69
C ILE A 333 -3.98 10.67 7.71
N LYS A 334 -3.94 10.95 6.41
CA LYS A 334 -4.07 9.95 5.30
C LYS A 334 -2.81 9.97 4.43
N PHE A 335 -1.65 10.03 5.10
CA PHE A 335 -0.44 10.59 4.49
C PHE A 335 0.40 9.54 3.75
N LEU A 336 0.73 9.85 2.49
CA LEU A 336 1.44 8.94 1.58
C LEU A 336 2.64 9.60 0.89
N GLU A 337 3.02 10.82 1.30
CA GLU A 337 4.22 11.48 0.78
C GLU A 337 5.46 11.21 1.64
N TYR A 338 6.62 11.64 1.15
CA TYR A 338 7.91 11.41 1.79
C TYR A 338 8.35 12.64 2.60
N LEU A 339 8.71 12.41 3.87
CA LEU A 339 9.32 13.42 4.74
C LEU A 339 10.83 13.48 4.46
N ASN A 340 11.29 14.58 3.86
CA ASN A 340 12.63 14.73 3.29
C ASN A 340 13.27 16.09 3.66
N ASN A 341 14.60 16.23 3.50
CA ASN A 341 15.33 17.51 3.49
C ASN A 341 15.30 18.39 4.76
N ASP A 342 15.69 17.85 5.92
CA ASP A 342 15.82 18.60 7.20
C ASP A 342 14.49 19.17 7.74
N GLY A 343 13.36 18.59 7.36
CA GLY A 343 12.07 18.89 7.99
C GLY A 343 12.00 18.42 9.45
N SER A 344 11.05 18.95 10.23
CA SER A 344 10.76 18.37 11.55
C SER A 344 9.34 18.59 12.04
N PHE A 345 8.81 17.62 12.80
CA PHE A 345 7.55 17.74 13.54
C PHE A 345 7.85 17.84 15.03
N ARG A 346 7.25 18.83 15.70
CA ARG A 346 7.50 19.09 17.12
C ARG A 346 6.21 19.30 17.89
N GLY A 347 5.98 18.50 18.93
CA GLY A 347 4.95 18.76 19.92
C GLY A 347 5.36 19.90 20.85
N VAL A 348 4.47 20.87 21.04
CA VAL A 348 4.68 22.00 21.96
C VAL A 348 4.28 21.57 23.37
N SER A 349 5.12 20.71 23.96
CA SER A 349 5.01 20.19 25.33
C SER A 349 6.40 19.83 25.86
N GLU A 350 6.55 19.76 27.18
CA GLU A 350 7.79 19.35 27.86
C GLU A 350 7.63 18.00 28.58
N ALA A 351 6.48 17.33 28.45
CA ALA A 351 6.19 16.09 29.17
C ALA A 351 6.95 14.89 28.57
N LEU A 352 7.70 14.19 29.41
CA LEU A 352 8.58 13.09 29.01
C LEU A 352 7.87 11.73 29.09
N PHE A 353 7.77 11.01 27.97
CA PHE A 353 7.11 9.70 27.91
C PHE A 353 7.83 8.62 28.73
N ALA A 354 9.15 8.73 28.88
CA ALA A 354 9.96 7.79 29.65
C ALA A 354 9.80 7.94 31.18
N GLU A 355 9.26 9.08 31.66
CA GLU A 355 9.06 9.35 33.09
C GLU A 355 7.62 9.10 33.53
N ASP A 356 6.64 9.66 32.81
CA ASP A 356 5.21 9.47 33.06
C ASP A 356 4.44 9.34 31.74
N PHE A 357 4.32 8.10 31.27
CA PHE A 357 3.59 7.76 30.04
C PHE A 357 2.12 8.24 30.05
N GLU A 358 1.45 8.22 31.21
CA GLU A 358 0.02 8.53 31.34
C GLU A 358 -0.25 10.03 31.32
N ALA A 359 0.64 10.84 31.89
CA ALA A 359 0.61 12.28 31.74
C ALA A 359 1.05 12.69 30.32
N ALA A 360 2.20 12.17 29.86
CA ALA A 360 2.78 12.49 28.56
C ALA A 360 1.85 12.13 27.39
N SER A 361 1.09 11.02 27.47
CA SER A 361 0.10 10.66 26.44
C SER A 361 -1.11 11.58 26.37
N LYS A 362 -1.40 12.35 27.44
CA LYS A 362 -2.50 13.32 27.49
C LYS A 362 -2.05 14.73 27.11
N THR A 363 -0.77 15.05 27.29
CA THR A 363 -0.21 16.39 27.02
C THR A 363 0.51 16.50 25.69
N ASN A 364 1.18 15.45 25.21
CA ASN A 364 1.82 15.47 23.90
C ASN A 364 0.77 15.25 22.78
N PRO A 365 0.98 15.82 21.58
CA PRO A 365 0.19 15.46 20.41
C PRO A 365 0.38 13.98 20.03
N THR A 366 -0.70 13.38 19.54
CA THR A 366 -0.73 12.04 18.95
C THR A 366 -0.99 12.17 17.45
N ILE A 367 -0.15 11.55 16.61
CA ILE A 367 -0.41 11.36 15.18
C ILE A 367 -0.85 9.91 14.96
N ALA A 368 -1.87 9.70 14.15
CA ALA A 368 -2.41 8.38 13.81
C ALA A 368 -2.90 8.37 12.36
N SER A 369 -3.13 7.18 11.77
CA SER A 369 -3.91 7.14 10.52
C SER A 369 -5.40 7.15 10.85
N LYS A 370 -6.17 7.83 9.99
CA LYS A 370 -7.62 7.83 10.02
C LYS A 370 -8.22 6.49 9.58
N ASP A 371 -7.56 5.78 8.67
CA ASP A 371 -8.03 4.51 8.11
C ASP A 371 -6.98 3.41 8.34
N ASP A 372 -7.29 2.17 7.95
CA ASP A 372 -6.37 1.03 8.05
C ASP A 372 -5.28 1.09 6.96
N ASP A 373 -4.23 1.86 7.22
CA ASP A 373 -3.17 2.15 6.26
C ASP A 373 -2.02 1.12 6.27
N SER A 374 -1.21 1.13 5.22
CA SER A 374 -0.02 0.26 5.17
C SER A 374 1.17 0.84 5.94
N VAL A 375 1.35 2.16 5.93
CA VAL A 375 2.45 2.86 6.62
C VAL A 375 1.93 4.17 7.20
N LEU A 376 2.25 4.53 8.46
CA LEU A 376 1.85 5.82 9.03
C LEU A 376 2.74 6.98 8.54
N LEU A 377 4.06 6.83 8.55
CA LEU A 377 5.01 7.81 8.01
C LEU A 377 6.12 7.17 7.18
N THR A 378 6.49 7.78 6.05
CA THR A 378 7.68 7.39 5.28
C THR A 378 8.69 8.54 5.22
N ILE A 379 9.92 8.28 5.65
CA ILE A 379 11.02 9.25 5.72
C ILE A 379 12.08 8.89 4.66
N ASP A 380 12.55 9.87 3.90
CA ASP A 380 13.56 9.71 2.85
C ASP A 380 14.51 10.92 2.80
N GLY A 381 15.23 11.10 3.89
CA GLY A 381 16.20 12.16 4.07
C GLY A 381 16.40 12.45 5.55
N ASP A 382 17.11 13.54 5.82
CA ASP A 382 17.28 14.01 7.19
C ASP A 382 15.94 14.54 7.71
N PHE A 383 15.51 14.08 8.89
CA PHE A 383 14.23 14.49 9.48
C PHE A 383 14.22 14.30 11.00
N THR A 384 13.53 15.18 11.74
CA THR A 384 13.42 15.09 13.20
C THR A 384 11.97 15.04 13.69
N LEU A 385 11.64 14.12 14.59
CA LEU A 385 10.40 14.14 15.37
C LEU A 385 10.74 14.38 16.85
N GLU A 386 9.97 15.25 17.49
CA GLU A 386 10.19 15.64 18.88
C GLU A 386 8.86 15.79 19.65
N ASN A 387 8.76 15.22 20.86
CA ASN A 387 7.61 15.34 21.76
C ASN A 387 6.26 14.90 21.13
N ILE A 388 6.26 13.74 20.45
CA ILE A 388 5.10 13.23 19.69
C ILE A 388 4.82 11.77 20.06
N LYS A 389 3.54 11.42 20.22
CA LYS A 389 3.08 10.03 20.18
C LYS A 389 2.69 9.65 18.75
N LEU A 390 3.14 8.49 18.29
CA LEU A 390 2.74 7.84 17.06
C LEU A 390 1.87 6.64 17.45
N ASP A 391 0.57 6.76 17.17
CA ASP A 391 -0.40 5.69 17.35
C ASP A 391 -0.49 4.88 16.05
N CYS A 392 0.21 3.76 16.06
CA CYS A 392 0.37 2.86 14.93
C CYS A 392 -0.66 1.71 14.93
N SER A 393 -1.67 1.76 15.80
CA SER A 393 -2.68 0.69 15.96
C SER A 393 -3.40 0.37 14.64
N ASN A 394 -3.65 1.40 13.82
CA ASN A 394 -4.37 1.30 12.54
C ASN A 394 -3.42 1.13 11.34
N VAL A 395 -2.13 0.78 11.52
CA VAL A 395 -1.20 0.58 10.40
C VAL A 395 -0.39 -0.71 10.49
N ARG A 396 0.00 -1.26 9.33
CA ARG A 396 0.89 -2.43 9.25
C ARG A 396 2.33 -2.12 9.65
N THR A 397 2.80 -0.93 9.32
CA THR A 397 4.13 -0.42 9.69
C THR A 397 3.99 1.00 10.22
N GLY A 398 4.56 1.30 11.40
CA GLY A 398 4.56 2.66 11.94
C GLY A 398 5.36 3.62 11.07
N VAL A 399 6.69 3.52 11.13
CA VAL A 399 7.58 4.42 10.37
C VAL A 399 8.51 3.62 9.46
N VAL A 400 8.56 4.01 8.19
CA VAL A 400 9.51 3.48 7.21
C VAL A 400 10.60 4.52 6.95
N ILE A 401 11.85 4.20 7.22
CA ILE A 401 13.02 5.05 6.97
C ILE A 401 13.78 4.49 5.79
N LYS A 402 13.75 5.19 4.65
CA LYS A 402 14.40 4.73 3.41
C LYS A 402 15.86 5.14 3.29
N LYS A 403 16.18 6.40 3.64
CA LYS A 403 17.52 7.04 3.54
C LYS A 403 17.62 8.18 4.55
N GLY A 404 18.84 8.55 4.95
CA GLY A 404 19.13 9.80 5.67
C GLY A 404 19.42 9.66 7.17
N ASN A 405 19.54 10.82 7.84
CA ASN A 405 19.80 10.94 9.27
C ASN A 405 18.50 11.27 10.02
N VAL A 406 17.92 10.29 10.71
CA VAL A 406 16.62 10.46 11.38
C VAL A 406 16.80 10.54 12.89
N THR A 407 16.21 11.56 13.51
CA THR A 407 16.26 11.74 14.98
C THR A 407 14.85 11.72 15.57
N PHE A 408 14.61 10.82 16.52
CA PHE A 408 13.42 10.81 17.37
C PHE A 408 13.81 11.25 18.77
N ARG A 409 13.17 12.28 19.32
CA ARG A 409 13.42 12.80 20.67
C ARG A 409 12.15 12.82 21.49
N ASN A 410 12.14 12.13 22.62
CA ASN A 410 10.95 12.01 23.47
C ASN A 410 9.71 11.64 22.62
N CYS A 411 9.87 10.62 21.77
CA CYS A 411 8.79 10.08 20.96
C CYS A 411 8.27 8.76 21.55
N CYS A 412 6.97 8.54 21.47
CA CYS A 412 6.34 7.29 21.87
C CYS A 412 5.68 6.62 20.67
N PHE A 413 6.01 5.35 20.43
CA PHE A 413 5.42 4.51 19.38
C PHE A 413 4.58 3.43 20.06
N THR A 414 3.29 3.38 19.74
CA THR A 414 2.37 2.36 20.27
C THR A 414 1.73 1.63 19.11
N GLY A 415 1.99 0.33 19.00
CA GLY A 415 1.28 -0.55 18.08
C GLY A 415 0.02 -1.12 18.70
N ASP A 416 -0.42 -2.26 18.18
CA ASP A 416 -1.57 -3.01 18.66
C ASP A 416 -1.07 -4.35 19.24
N PRO A 417 -1.29 -4.62 20.54
CA PRO A 417 -0.76 -5.79 21.23
C PRO A 417 -1.40 -7.12 20.79
N SER A 418 -2.47 -7.09 19.99
CA SER A 418 -3.11 -8.30 19.46
C SER A 418 -2.56 -8.76 18.11
N SER A 419 -1.85 -7.91 17.35
CA SER A 419 -1.36 -8.28 16.02
C SER A 419 0.01 -8.95 16.04
N SER A 420 0.09 -10.11 15.40
CA SER A 420 1.35 -10.85 15.20
C SER A 420 2.21 -10.29 14.05
N THR A 421 1.71 -9.33 13.26
CA THR A 421 2.42 -8.86 12.05
C THR A 421 2.87 -7.39 12.09
N LYS A 422 2.26 -6.52 12.91
CA LYS A 422 2.53 -5.07 12.90
C LYS A 422 3.97 -4.71 13.31
N GLN A 423 4.66 -3.93 12.48
CA GLN A 423 6.04 -3.51 12.70
C GLN A 423 6.10 -2.04 13.16
N GLY A 424 6.94 -1.72 14.14
CA GLY A 424 7.07 -0.36 14.67
C GLY A 424 7.84 0.56 13.73
N ILE A 425 9.15 0.35 13.63
CA ILE A 425 10.04 1.11 12.74
C ILE A 425 10.77 0.13 11.81
N VAL A 426 10.75 0.40 10.50
CA VAL A 426 11.45 -0.37 9.47
C VAL A 426 12.51 0.51 8.82
N ILE A 427 13.78 0.12 8.96
CA ILE A 427 14.96 0.84 8.47
C ILE A 427 15.52 0.10 7.25
N PHE A 428 15.55 0.80 6.11
CA PHE A 428 16.35 0.40 4.94
C PHE A 428 17.81 0.83 5.14
N GLY A 429 18.73 0.20 4.40
CA GLY A 429 20.16 0.37 4.64
C GLY A 429 20.72 1.75 4.29
N ASN A 430 21.96 2.00 4.71
CA ASN A 430 22.67 3.28 4.56
C ASN A 430 21.99 4.45 5.29
N CYS A 431 21.48 4.20 6.50
CA CYS A 431 20.83 5.20 7.35
C CYS A 431 21.53 5.36 8.72
N SER A 432 21.43 6.55 9.31
CA SER A 432 21.82 6.80 10.70
C SER A 432 20.61 7.26 11.50
N ILE A 433 20.22 6.50 12.53
CA ILE A 433 19.01 6.75 13.32
C ILE A 433 19.39 6.95 14.79
N THR A 434 18.87 8.01 15.40
CA THR A 434 19.00 8.26 16.84
C THR A 434 17.63 8.27 17.49
N PHE A 435 17.43 7.41 18.48
CA PHE A 435 16.30 7.42 19.40
C PHE A 435 16.79 7.92 20.75
N ASP A 436 16.24 9.04 21.20
CA ASP A 436 16.68 9.78 22.40
C ASP A 436 15.50 9.98 23.35
N ARG A 437 15.52 9.32 24.51
CA ARG A 437 14.41 9.23 25.49
C ARG A 437 13.09 8.71 24.87
N CYS A 438 13.18 7.75 23.95
CA CYS A 438 12.01 7.20 23.26
C CYS A 438 11.37 6.02 24.00
N LEU A 439 10.09 5.77 23.72
CA LEU A 439 9.34 4.59 24.17
C LEU A 439 8.73 3.87 22.96
N ILE A 440 9.03 2.59 22.78
CA ILE A 440 8.49 1.75 21.70
C ILE A 440 7.79 0.55 22.34
N LYS A 441 6.52 0.33 22.03
CA LYS A 441 5.77 -0.80 22.61
C LYS A 441 4.67 -1.37 21.72
N GLU A 442 4.27 -2.61 22.01
CA GLU A 442 3.07 -3.26 21.49
C GLU A 442 3.14 -3.54 19.96
N PHE A 443 4.29 -4.05 19.50
CA PHE A 443 4.53 -4.43 18.09
C PHE A 443 4.97 -5.89 17.96
N SER A 444 4.75 -6.54 16.81
CA SER A 444 5.41 -7.83 16.54
C SER A 444 6.93 -7.65 16.47
N THR A 445 7.38 -6.62 15.75
CA THR A 445 8.79 -6.22 15.70
C THR A 445 8.91 -4.74 16.01
N GLY A 446 9.54 -4.38 17.12
CA GLY A 446 9.64 -2.98 17.57
C GLY A 446 10.46 -2.13 16.61
N ILE A 447 11.70 -2.54 16.34
CA ILE A 447 12.58 -1.98 15.32
C ILE A 447 13.07 -3.14 14.44
N TYR A 448 12.93 -3.01 13.12
CA TYR A 448 13.54 -3.88 12.12
C TYR A 448 14.55 -3.09 11.30
N SER A 449 15.74 -3.63 11.06
CA SER A 449 16.76 -3.02 10.21
C SER A 449 17.35 -3.98 9.18
N ASN A 450 17.47 -3.49 7.94
CA ASN A 450 18.20 -4.13 6.85
C ASN A 450 19.73 -3.98 7.07
N HIS A 451 20.57 -4.04 6.04
CA HIS A 451 22.04 -3.93 6.12
C HIS A 451 22.55 -2.47 6.28
N ASP A 452 23.85 -2.28 6.58
CA ASP A 452 24.56 -0.99 6.53
C ASP A 452 23.90 0.19 7.30
N CYS A 453 23.35 -0.08 8.49
CA CYS A 453 22.70 0.94 9.31
C CYS A 453 23.46 1.27 10.60
N THR A 454 23.33 2.49 11.10
CA THR A 454 23.79 2.87 12.45
C THR A 454 22.60 3.30 13.29
N ILE A 455 22.36 2.62 14.41
CA ILE A 455 21.25 2.89 15.33
C ILE A 455 21.84 3.31 16.68
N SER A 456 21.41 4.45 17.21
CA SER A 456 21.74 4.90 18.56
C SER A 456 20.48 4.92 19.41
N LEU A 457 20.42 4.05 20.42
CA LEU A 457 19.37 4.00 21.43
C LEU A 457 19.91 4.67 22.70
N ILE A 458 19.37 5.84 23.04
CA ILE A 458 19.81 6.67 24.17
C ILE A 458 18.62 6.86 25.11
N ASP A 459 18.75 6.44 26.37
CA ASP A 459 17.68 6.47 27.39
C ASP A 459 16.33 5.91 26.89
N THR A 460 16.38 4.97 25.94
CA THR A 460 15.22 4.50 25.18
C THR A 460 14.72 3.18 25.75
N THR A 461 13.41 3.00 25.80
CA THR A 461 12.75 1.78 26.28
C THR A 461 11.97 1.11 25.17
N ILE A 462 12.25 -0.17 24.91
CA ILE A 462 11.48 -1.06 24.05
C ILE A 462 10.77 -2.08 24.96
N SER A 463 9.46 -2.29 24.81
CA SER A 463 8.76 -3.25 25.67
C SER A 463 7.50 -3.87 25.08
N HIS A 464 7.14 -5.07 25.53
CA HIS A 464 5.89 -5.75 25.11
C HIS A 464 5.79 -5.90 23.58
N CYS A 465 6.91 -6.21 22.94
CA CYS A 465 6.96 -6.59 21.53
C CYS A 465 7.13 -8.12 21.40
N MET A 466 6.92 -8.74 20.23
CA MET A 466 7.37 -10.15 20.07
C MET A 466 8.90 -10.18 19.99
N THR A 467 9.48 -9.43 19.05
CA THR A 467 10.91 -9.12 18.99
C THR A 467 11.12 -7.62 19.22
N GLY A 468 11.97 -7.24 20.16
CA GLY A 468 12.24 -5.83 20.49
C GLY A 468 12.97 -5.10 19.36
N LEU A 469 14.15 -5.60 18.99
CA LEU A 469 15.01 -5.12 17.90
C LEU A 469 15.46 -6.31 17.04
N GLU A 470 15.28 -6.21 15.73
CA GLU A 470 15.68 -7.21 14.74
C GLU A 470 16.58 -6.58 13.68
N MET A 471 17.66 -7.29 13.32
CA MET A 471 18.76 -6.76 12.54
C MET A 471 19.32 -7.78 11.57
N LEU A 472 19.61 -7.34 10.35
CA LEU A 472 20.44 -8.08 9.39
C LEU A 472 21.93 -7.68 9.55
N ASP A 473 22.80 -8.20 8.69
CA ASP A 473 24.25 -8.02 8.81
C ASP A 473 24.71 -6.57 8.63
N GLN A 474 25.93 -6.28 9.12
CA GLN A 474 26.67 -5.02 8.89
C GLN A 474 26.04 -3.76 9.51
N CYS A 475 24.94 -3.89 10.26
CA CYS A 475 24.46 -2.81 11.12
C CYS A 475 25.23 -2.68 12.43
N ARG A 476 25.22 -1.48 13.02
CA ARG A 476 25.84 -1.14 14.30
C ARG A 476 24.84 -0.48 15.24
N VAL A 477 24.78 -0.95 16.49
CA VAL A 477 23.93 -0.39 17.55
C VAL A 477 24.77 0.13 18.69
N LEU A 478 24.51 1.37 19.08
CA LEU A 478 24.88 1.91 20.38
C LEU A 478 23.66 1.79 21.32
N PHE A 479 23.79 0.99 22.37
CA PHE A 479 22.87 0.96 23.51
C PHE A 479 23.45 1.84 24.62
N CYS A 480 22.84 2.99 24.88
CA CYS A 480 23.21 3.90 25.96
C CYS A 480 22.03 4.01 26.94
N SER A 481 22.17 3.48 28.15
CA SER A 481 21.11 3.41 29.17
C SER A 481 19.76 2.85 28.66
N THR A 482 19.83 1.91 27.70
CA THR A 482 18.66 1.38 26.99
C THR A 482 18.01 0.23 27.76
N LYS A 483 16.67 0.12 27.67
CA LYS A 483 15.90 -0.93 28.33
C LYS A 483 15.11 -1.74 27.31
N VAL A 484 15.23 -3.07 27.34
CA VAL A 484 14.42 -3.97 26.49
C VAL A 484 13.73 -5.01 27.37
N LEU A 485 12.41 -4.87 27.49
CA LEU A 485 11.63 -5.45 28.59
C LEU A 485 10.41 -6.24 28.10
N ASN A 486 10.17 -7.42 28.68
CA ASN A 486 8.92 -8.17 28.51
C ASN A 486 8.56 -8.50 27.04
N CYS A 487 9.53 -8.88 26.20
CA CYS A 487 9.23 -9.33 24.84
C CYS A 487 8.79 -10.80 24.81
N THR A 488 7.77 -11.16 24.03
CA THR A 488 7.22 -12.53 24.01
C THR A 488 8.08 -13.54 23.23
N GLN A 489 9.12 -13.06 22.53
CA GLN A 489 10.20 -13.89 22.00
C GLN A 489 11.54 -13.33 22.49
N TYR A 490 12.10 -12.34 21.79
CA TYR A 490 13.48 -11.90 21.96
C TYR A 490 13.59 -10.41 22.25
N GLY A 491 14.57 -10.03 23.08
CA GLY A 491 14.94 -8.63 23.24
C GLY A 491 15.59 -8.08 21.97
N VAL A 492 16.69 -8.71 21.54
CA VAL A 492 17.45 -8.36 20.34
C VAL A 492 17.76 -9.62 19.52
N LEU A 493 17.50 -9.57 18.21
CA LEU A 493 17.80 -10.63 17.25
C LEU A 493 18.74 -10.08 16.15
N LEU A 494 19.85 -10.76 15.90
CA LEU A 494 20.78 -10.51 14.81
C LEU A 494 20.83 -11.73 13.88
N GLU A 495 20.57 -11.51 12.60
CA GLU A 495 20.80 -12.48 11.53
C GLU A 495 22.18 -12.25 10.91
N ASP A 496 23.12 -13.15 11.22
CA ASP A 496 24.49 -13.10 10.73
C ASP A 496 24.63 -13.90 9.43
N PHE A 497 24.87 -13.21 8.32
CA PHE A 497 25.07 -13.79 6.99
C PHE A 497 26.55 -14.10 6.67
N ASN A 498 27.47 -13.93 7.62
CA ASN A 498 28.90 -14.17 7.35
C ASN A 498 29.22 -15.67 7.18
N ASP A 499 29.64 -16.02 5.97
CA ASP A 499 30.27 -17.31 5.64
C ASP A 499 31.67 -17.43 6.29
N ALA A 500 31.71 -17.61 7.61
CA ALA A 500 32.90 -18.15 8.26
C ALA A 500 33.09 -19.60 7.77
N GLU A 501 34.15 -19.84 6.98
CA GLU A 501 34.51 -21.15 6.43
C GLU A 501 34.52 -22.24 7.53
N VAL A 502 33.44 -23.02 7.63
CA VAL A 502 33.40 -24.17 8.53
C VAL A 502 34.32 -25.24 7.95
N SER A 503 35.47 -25.43 8.59
CA SER A 503 36.39 -26.53 8.32
C SER A 503 35.61 -27.85 8.31
N LYS A 504 35.73 -28.61 7.21
CA LYS A 504 34.96 -29.84 6.95
C LYS A 504 35.20 -30.94 8.00
N SER A 505 34.48 -30.87 9.11
CA SER A 505 34.35 -31.95 10.10
C SER A 505 33.20 -31.66 11.07
N GLU A 506 31.97 -31.90 10.63
CA GLU A 506 30.95 -32.70 11.32
C GLU A 506 29.62 -32.60 10.55
N GLU A 507 29.00 -33.75 10.28
CA GLU A 507 27.69 -33.85 9.62
C GLU A 507 26.59 -33.76 10.69
N GLN A 508 25.48 -33.07 10.36
CA GLN A 508 24.21 -33.02 11.12
C GLN A 508 24.13 -32.14 12.38
N SER A 509 23.98 -30.82 12.18
CA SER A 509 22.90 -30.04 12.84
C SER A 509 22.58 -28.76 12.04
N SER A 510 21.32 -28.56 11.67
CA SER A 510 20.81 -27.29 11.13
C SER A 510 20.77 -26.20 12.22
N GLY A 511 20.97 -24.93 11.85
CA GLY A 511 20.58 -23.77 12.66
C GLY A 511 21.24 -23.64 14.04
N SER A 512 22.55 -23.36 14.11
CA SER A 512 23.21 -23.06 15.40
C SER A 512 22.93 -21.63 15.88
N SER A 513 21.71 -21.36 16.35
CA SER A 513 21.37 -20.09 17.03
C SER A 513 22.06 -20.01 18.39
N GLN A 514 22.67 -18.86 18.70
CA GLN A 514 23.33 -18.59 19.98
C GLN A 514 22.50 -17.60 20.80
N VAL A 515 22.03 -18.03 21.97
CA VAL A 515 21.23 -17.22 22.89
C VAL A 515 22.13 -16.71 24.04
N TYR A 516 22.05 -15.42 24.33
CA TYR A 516 22.80 -14.74 25.38
C TYR A 516 21.84 -14.05 26.35
N GLU A 517 21.89 -14.45 27.62
CA GLU A 517 21.11 -13.82 28.70
C GLU A 517 21.78 -12.56 29.25
N ASP A 518 23.11 -12.52 29.29
CA ASP A 518 23.89 -11.39 29.80
C ASP A 518 24.63 -10.69 28.66
N PHE A 519 24.25 -9.45 28.38
CA PHE A 519 24.85 -8.63 27.31
C PHE A 519 26.35 -8.38 27.51
N ASN A 520 26.85 -8.46 28.75
CA ASN A 520 28.28 -8.31 29.06
C ASN A 520 29.14 -9.47 28.52
N THR A 521 28.51 -10.56 28.05
CA THR A 521 29.20 -11.72 27.45
C THR A 521 29.30 -11.65 25.93
N ILE A 522 28.74 -10.62 25.29
CA ILE A 522 28.65 -10.50 23.84
C ILE A 522 29.87 -9.73 23.30
N GLU A 523 30.83 -10.46 22.72
CA GLU A 523 32.00 -9.90 22.03
C GLU A 523 31.73 -9.77 20.51
N ARG A 524 30.87 -8.82 20.12
CA ARG A 524 30.49 -8.52 18.72
C ARG A 524 30.71 -7.04 18.40
N GLU A 525 31.20 -6.72 17.20
CA GLU A 525 31.47 -5.33 16.81
C GLU A 525 30.21 -4.55 16.40
N GLU A 526 29.13 -5.26 16.15
CA GLU A 526 27.79 -4.72 15.87
C GLU A 526 27.15 -4.07 17.10
N PHE A 527 27.60 -4.39 18.32
CA PHE A 527 26.99 -3.91 19.56
C PHE A 527 27.97 -3.14 20.43
N THR A 528 27.60 -1.92 20.81
CA THR A 528 28.30 -1.10 21.80
C THR A 528 27.36 -0.81 22.97
N PHE A 529 27.83 -1.03 24.20
CA PHE A 529 27.04 -0.85 25.42
C PHE A 529 27.65 0.25 26.31
N GLU A 530 26.83 1.23 26.68
CA GLU A 530 27.16 2.35 27.56
C GLU A 530 26.04 2.60 28.59
N GLY A 531 26.38 3.19 29.73
CA GLY A 531 25.41 3.53 30.78
C GLY A 531 24.70 2.33 31.42
N ASP A 532 23.55 2.58 32.03
CA ASP A 532 22.80 1.60 32.82
C ASP A 532 21.78 0.85 31.95
N CYS A 533 22.27 -0.03 31.06
CA CYS A 533 21.41 -0.84 30.20
C CYS A 533 20.72 -2.02 30.94
N GLU A 534 19.49 -2.35 30.56
CA GLU A 534 18.66 -3.37 31.23
C GLU A 534 17.88 -4.24 30.24
N PHE A 535 18.12 -5.55 30.25
CA PHE A 535 17.44 -6.54 29.41
C PHE A 535 16.83 -7.62 30.32
N ARG A 536 15.49 -7.75 30.34
CA ARG A 536 14.81 -8.76 31.18
C ARG A 536 13.39 -9.06 30.76
N GLY A 537 12.90 -10.24 31.17
CA GLY A 537 11.51 -10.66 30.95
C GLY A 537 11.22 -11.06 29.49
N ASN A 538 12.25 -11.19 28.67
CA ASN A 538 12.14 -11.63 27.28
C ASN A 538 12.05 -13.17 27.28
N GLU A 539 10.97 -13.75 26.77
CA GLU A 539 10.60 -15.15 27.08
C GLU A 539 11.57 -16.21 26.54
N LYS A 540 12.15 -15.97 25.36
CA LYS A 540 13.07 -16.91 24.68
C LYS A 540 14.54 -16.49 24.75
N GLY A 541 14.82 -15.28 25.23
CA GLY A 541 16.18 -14.79 25.50
C GLY A 541 16.34 -13.28 25.31
N ASN A 542 17.34 -12.71 25.99
CA ASN A 542 17.64 -11.28 25.86
C ASN A 542 18.28 -10.93 24.50
N PHE A 543 19.26 -11.71 24.05
CA PHE A 543 19.94 -11.54 22.76
C PHE A 543 20.04 -12.87 22.03
N VAL A 544 19.83 -12.88 20.72
CA VAL A 544 20.03 -14.05 19.86
C VAL A 544 20.83 -13.67 18.61
N ILE A 545 21.83 -14.49 18.29
CA ILE A 545 22.55 -14.45 17.03
C ILE A 545 22.20 -15.74 16.28
N ARG A 546 21.44 -15.61 15.19
CA ARG A 546 21.06 -16.70 14.27
C ARG A 546 21.89 -16.57 12.99
N LYS A 547 22.23 -17.69 12.33
CA LYS A 547 22.78 -17.62 10.98
C LYS A 547 21.67 -17.27 9.99
N GLY A 548 21.79 -16.13 9.32
CA GLY A 548 20.85 -15.71 8.28
C GLY A 548 20.90 -16.65 7.06
N CYS A 549 19.75 -16.93 6.45
CA CYS A 549 19.68 -17.73 5.23
C CYS A 549 19.74 -16.81 4.00
N THR A 550 20.62 -17.09 3.04
CA THR A 550 21.02 -16.21 1.91
C THR A 550 19.91 -15.55 1.09
N ASP A 551 18.68 -16.07 1.16
CA ASP A 551 17.49 -15.51 0.53
C ASP A 551 17.03 -14.25 1.28
N ARG A 552 17.78 -13.15 1.12
CA ARG A 552 17.50 -11.82 1.70
C ARG A 552 16.01 -11.48 1.58
N PHE A 553 15.27 -11.58 2.68
CA PHE A 553 13.84 -11.33 2.64
C PHE A 553 13.60 -9.83 2.52
N ASN A 554 13.23 -9.36 1.33
CA ASN A 554 12.74 -8.00 1.15
C ASN A 554 11.38 -7.89 1.86
N SER A 555 11.40 -7.44 3.12
CA SER A 555 10.21 -7.32 3.98
C SER A 555 9.18 -6.32 3.47
N SER A 556 9.50 -5.59 2.40
CA SER A 556 8.58 -4.66 1.78
C SER A 556 7.70 -5.31 0.72
N CYS A 557 6.40 -5.40 1.03
CA CYS A 557 5.35 -5.47 0.01
C CYS A 557 5.23 -4.16 -0.80
N PHE A 558 6.30 -3.34 -0.88
CA PHE A 558 6.26 -1.92 -1.27
C PHE A 558 7.51 -1.37 -1.99
N VAL A 559 8.68 -2.02 -1.95
CA VAL A 559 9.93 -1.45 -2.50
C VAL A 559 10.88 -2.52 -3.04
N ASP A 560 10.96 -2.68 -4.37
CA ASP A 560 12.13 -3.32 -5.01
C ASP A 560 13.40 -2.49 -4.66
N GLU A 561 14.41 -3.10 -4.00
CA GLU A 561 15.70 -2.44 -3.73
C GLU A 561 16.56 -2.26 -5.00
N ASP A 562 17.45 -1.27 -4.96
CA ASP A 562 18.25 -0.81 -6.10
C ASP A 562 19.46 -1.71 -6.40
N ASP A 563 19.22 -2.80 -7.12
CA ASP A 563 20.25 -3.67 -7.69
C ASP A 563 20.98 -2.99 -8.87
N ARG A 564 21.76 -1.94 -8.59
CA ARG A 564 22.72 -1.31 -9.52
C ARG A 564 24.15 -1.52 -9.03
N SER A 565 24.64 -2.75 -9.18
CA SER A 565 26.08 -3.00 -9.17
C SER A 565 26.78 -2.09 -10.17
N VAL A 566 27.80 -1.37 -9.72
CA VAL A 566 28.55 -0.39 -10.51
C VAL A 566 29.19 -1.06 -11.73
N LEU A 567 28.71 -0.70 -12.93
CA LEU A 567 29.46 -0.91 -14.17
C LEU A 567 30.28 0.36 -14.46
N GLU A 568 31.53 0.37 -14.02
CA GLU A 568 32.51 1.31 -14.57
C GLU A 568 32.76 0.99 -16.06
N PRO A 569 32.91 1.99 -16.93
CA PRO A 569 33.19 1.77 -18.34
C PRO A 569 34.66 1.38 -18.54
N ALA A 570 34.94 0.08 -18.59
CA ALA A 570 36.25 -0.41 -19.02
C ALA A 570 36.46 -0.18 -20.53
N ASP A 571 37.66 0.29 -20.88
CA ASP A 571 37.99 0.79 -22.21
C ASP A 571 37.89 -0.23 -23.35
N ALA A 572 37.71 0.31 -24.56
CA ALA A 572 37.72 -0.48 -25.78
C ALA A 572 39.14 -0.94 -26.14
N GLU A 573 39.40 -2.25 -26.10
CA GLU A 573 40.45 -2.85 -26.93
C GLU A 573 40.07 -4.25 -27.46
N VAL A 574 40.66 -4.59 -28.61
CA VAL A 574 40.22 -5.66 -29.50
C VAL A 574 40.95 -6.97 -29.17
N CYS A 575 40.22 -8.07 -29.00
CA CYS A 575 40.74 -9.40 -29.31
C CYS A 575 39.64 -10.36 -29.81
N GLN A 576 40.06 -11.41 -30.50
CA GLN A 576 39.24 -12.20 -31.43
C GLN A 576 38.87 -13.57 -30.86
N GLN A 577 37.76 -14.12 -31.37
CA GLN A 577 37.48 -15.54 -31.61
C GLN A 577 37.78 -16.57 -30.49
N GLU A 578 36.73 -17.25 -30.01
CA GLU A 578 36.61 -18.70 -30.27
C GLU A 578 35.13 -19.15 -30.22
N GLU A 579 34.83 -20.27 -30.88
CA GLU A 579 33.47 -20.68 -31.27
C GLU A 579 32.90 -21.83 -30.41
N THR A 580 31.61 -21.71 -30.07
CA THR A 580 30.59 -22.79 -29.99
C THR A 580 30.79 -24.04 -29.12
N SER A 581 29.72 -24.36 -28.37
CA SER A 581 29.09 -25.67 -28.55
C SER A 581 27.56 -25.57 -28.39
N ALA A 582 26.83 -25.95 -29.44
CA ALA A 582 25.40 -26.28 -29.38
C ALA A 582 25.29 -27.80 -29.06
N CYS A 583 24.15 -28.49 -28.95
CA CYS A 583 22.72 -28.27 -29.15
C CYS A 583 21.99 -29.39 -28.36
N ASN A 584 20.68 -29.33 -28.09
CA ASN A 584 19.66 -29.86 -29.00
C ASN A 584 18.25 -29.52 -28.51
N ALA A 585 17.50 -28.78 -29.33
CA ALA A 585 16.05 -28.78 -29.31
C ALA A 585 15.54 -29.60 -30.50
N THR A 586 14.67 -30.58 -30.26
CA THR A 586 14.07 -31.40 -31.33
C THR A 586 12.78 -30.76 -31.84
N ASN A 587 12.84 -30.16 -33.03
CA ASN A 587 11.66 -29.75 -33.80
C ASN A 587 10.96 -30.96 -34.45
N VAL A 588 9.63 -30.85 -34.62
CA VAL A 588 8.91 -31.48 -35.74
C VAL A 588 8.05 -30.40 -36.41
N SER A 589 8.31 -30.14 -37.69
CA SER A 589 7.65 -29.14 -38.54
C SER A 589 6.30 -29.66 -39.12
N PHE A 590 5.39 -28.85 -39.65
CA PHE A 590 5.40 -28.08 -40.91
C PHE A 590 4.15 -27.15 -40.94
N SER A 591 3.96 -26.13 -41.80
CA SER A 591 4.60 -25.71 -43.06
C SER A 591 4.46 -24.19 -43.27
N ALA A 592 5.32 -23.59 -44.08
CA ALA A 592 5.28 -22.17 -44.49
C ALA A 592 4.93 -22.00 -45.99
N ASP A 593 4.54 -20.79 -46.39
CA ASP A 593 4.71 -20.17 -47.73
C ASP A 593 4.60 -18.63 -47.54
N PHE A 594 5.66 -17.82 -47.79
CA PHE A 594 6.01 -17.10 -49.03
C PHE A 594 4.94 -16.05 -49.48
N LEU A 595 5.18 -14.75 -49.76
CA LEU A 595 6.37 -13.87 -49.93
C LEU A 595 6.07 -12.46 -49.32
N GLU A 596 6.97 -11.70 -48.67
CA GLU A 596 8.20 -11.00 -49.13
C GLU A 596 8.01 -9.63 -49.86
N THR A 597 8.67 -8.58 -49.34
CA THR A 597 9.07 -7.29 -50.01
C THR A 597 7.98 -6.24 -50.37
N THR A 598 8.17 -4.90 -50.33
CA THR A 598 9.36 -4.06 -50.01
C THR A 598 9.00 -2.63 -49.54
N ASN A 599 9.77 -2.10 -48.59
CA ASN A 599 10.30 -0.73 -48.42
C ASN A 599 9.66 0.55 -49.06
N LEU A 600 9.42 1.52 -48.17
CA LEU A 600 9.85 2.95 -48.22
C LEU A 600 9.17 3.99 -49.14
N SER A 601 8.45 4.90 -48.43
CA SER A 601 8.75 6.35 -48.35
C SER A 601 8.04 7.41 -49.25
N SER A 602 7.38 8.34 -48.55
CA SER A 602 7.50 9.81 -48.66
C SER A 602 6.82 10.62 -49.80
N THR A 603 5.72 11.29 -49.38
CA THR A 603 5.42 12.73 -49.56
C THR A 603 4.98 13.37 -50.90
N LYS A 604 3.88 14.15 -50.74
CA LYS A 604 3.59 15.50 -51.31
C LYS A 604 3.03 15.68 -52.74
N ARG A 605 1.74 16.05 -52.72
CA ARG A 605 1.13 17.28 -53.29
C ARG A 605 0.80 17.38 -54.81
N VAL A 606 -0.52 17.48 -55.04
CA VAL A 606 -1.25 18.62 -55.67
C VAL A 606 -1.54 18.61 -57.20
N SER A 607 -2.76 19.07 -57.48
CA SER A 607 -3.32 19.65 -58.72
C SER A 607 -3.63 18.77 -59.96
N ALA A 608 -4.91 18.41 -60.05
CA ALA A 608 -5.92 19.02 -60.94
C ALA A 608 -5.95 18.76 -62.46
N MET A 609 -7.17 18.36 -62.86
CA MET A 609 -7.96 18.79 -64.03
C MET A 609 -7.76 18.17 -65.43
N ASN A 610 -8.91 17.69 -65.92
CA ASN A 610 -9.39 17.63 -67.32
C ASN A 610 -8.68 16.67 -68.31
N GLY A 611 -9.39 15.91 -69.15
CA GLY A 611 -10.85 15.70 -69.23
C GLY A 611 -11.30 15.19 -70.62
N ALA A 612 -12.44 14.49 -70.64
CA ALA A 612 -13.22 14.05 -71.82
C ALA A 612 -12.52 13.04 -72.78
N ASN A 613 -13.19 12.02 -73.34
CA ASN A 613 -14.44 12.18 -74.10
C ASN A 613 -15.09 10.82 -74.50
N ASN A 614 -16.44 10.78 -74.53
CA ASN A 614 -17.29 10.03 -75.49
C ASN A 614 -17.30 8.47 -75.46
N ARG A 615 -18.40 7.74 -75.77
CA ARG A 615 -19.74 8.12 -76.30
C ARG A 615 -20.78 6.97 -76.21
N ARG A 616 -22.08 7.34 -76.12
CA ARG A 616 -23.31 6.62 -76.61
C ARG A 616 -23.69 5.31 -75.88
N ASN A 617 -24.96 4.88 -75.74
CA ASN A 617 -26.34 5.38 -76.01
C ASN A 617 -27.34 4.38 -75.34
N HIS A 618 -28.66 4.56 -75.16
CA HIS A 618 -29.66 5.65 -75.34
C HIS A 618 -30.93 5.27 -74.53
N SER A 619 -31.81 6.25 -74.23
CA SER A 619 -33.30 6.16 -74.07
C SER A 619 -33.93 5.15 -73.08
N ALA A 620 -34.95 5.46 -72.28
CA ALA A 620 -35.79 6.66 -72.08
C ALA A 620 -36.34 6.61 -70.62
N GLU A 621 -36.31 7.68 -69.81
CA GLU A 621 -37.36 8.74 -69.65
C GLU A 621 -38.73 8.18 -69.22
N SER A 622 -39.47 8.70 -68.23
CA SER A 622 -39.47 9.99 -67.47
C SER A 622 -40.30 9.80 -66.17
N ASN A 623 -40.39 10.68 -65.15
CA ASN A 623 -39.81 12.01 -64.84
C ASN A 623 -39.81 12.24 -63.30
N ASP A 624 -38.95 13.17 -62.82
CA ASP A 624 -39.11 14.13 -61.68
C ASP A 624 -39.97 13.73 -60.44
N GLU A 625 -39.52 13.80 -59.18
CA GLU A 625 -38.82 14.92 -58.53
C GLU A 625 -38.28 14.57 -57.11
N ARG A 626 -37.05 15.01 -56.80
CA ARG A 626 -36.51 15.50 -55.49
C ARG A 626 -36.82 14.80 -54.13
N SER A 627 -35.73 14.24 -53.58
CA SER A 627 -35.05 14.70 -52.33
C SER A 627 -35.26 13.99 -50.98
N ALA A 628 -34.12 13.82 -50.29
CA ALA A 628 -33.89 13.75 -48.83
C ALA A 628 -34.40 12.55 -48.00
N SER A 629 -33.42 11.73 -47.58
CA SER A 629 -33.14 11.30 -46.19
C SER A 629 -34.28 11.15 -45.17
N ASP A 630 -34.27 10.08 -44.37
CA ASP A 630 -33.61 10.03 -43.03
C ASP A 630 -34.25 8.95 -42.10
N THR A 631 -33.57 8.67 -40.98
CA THR A 631 -34.01 8.12 -39.67
C THR A 631 -35.35 7.37 -39.49
N GLY A 632 -35.33 6.35 -38.60
CA GLY A 632 -36.55 5.76 -38.04
C GLY A 632 -36.36 4.48 -37.22
N VAL A 633 -36.22 4.61 -35.90
CA VAL A 633 -36.24 3.49 -34.94
C VAL A 633 -37.66 2.91 -34.82
N SER A 634 -37.81 1.64 -34.45
CA SER A 634 -39.10 1.09 -33.99
C SER A 634 -38.94 0.13 -32.82
N SER A 635 -39.91 0.22 -31.92
CA SER A 635 -40.10 -0.53 -30.68
C SER A 635 -40.72 -1.91 -30.92
N SER A 636 -40.81 -2.73 -29.86
CA SER A 636 -41.97 -3.63 -29.64
C SER A 636 -42.08 -4.07 -28.16
N LEU A 637 -43.31 -4.08 -27.65
CA LEU A 637 -43.72 -4.71 -26.39
C LEU A 637 -44.04 -6.19 -26.59
N THR A 638 -44.16 -6.95 -25.49
CA THR A 638 -45.17 -8.02 -25.36
C THR A 638 -45.78 -8.03 -23.95
N GLN A 639 -47.09 -8.26 -23.86
CA GLN A 639 -47.90 -8.46 -22.65
C GLN A 639 -48.27 -9.94 -22.50
N THR A 640 -48.70 -10.36 -21.30
CA THR A 640 -49.80 -11.33 -21.07
C THR A 640 -50.41 -11.10 -19.67
N ASP A 641 -51.63 -10.56 -19.60
CA ASP A 641 -52.89 -11.11 -19.06
C ASP A 641 -52.81 -12.31 -18.07
N ASP A 642 -53.68 -12.52 -17.06
CA ASP A 642 -55.07 -12.08 -16.77
C ASP A 642 -55.35 -11.94 -15.24
N ASP A 643 -56.42 -11.21 -14.87
CA ASP A 643 -56.99 -11.07 -13.51
C ASP A 643 -58.18 -12.04 -13.25
N ASP A 644 -58.58 -12.25 -11.98
CA ASP A 644 -59.90 -12.79 -11.60
C ASP A 644 -60.45 -12.11 -10.32
N GLU A 645 -61.78 -11.93 -10.22
CA GLU A 645 -62.44 -10.98 -9.30
C GLU A 645 -62.88 -11.57 -7.93
N SER A 646 -62.84 -10.75 -6.86
CA SER A 646 -64.05 -10.14 -6.24
C SER A 646 -63.99 -9.86 -4.71
N ALA A 647 -64.49 -8.66 -4.33
CA ALA A 647 -65.12 -8.21 -3.06
C ALA A 647 -64.48 -8.54 -1.67
N GLY A 648 -64.44 -7.63 -0.68
CA GLY A 648 -64.97 -6.25 -0.59
C GLY A 648 -64.90 -5.72 0.87
N GLU A 649 -65.56 -4.57 1.13
CA GLU A 649 -65.64 -3.83 2.43
C GLU A 649 -64.35 -3.05 2.79
N ASP A 650 -64.29 -1.73 2.53
CA ASP A 650 -64.88 -0.57 3.25
C ASP A 650 -64.06 -0.11 4.48
N GLU A 651 -63.31 1.00 4.35
CA GLU A 651 -63.68 2.29 5.00
C GLU A 651 -62.75 3.44 4.56
N THR A 652 -63.13 4.68 4.90
CA THR A 652 -62.74 5.92 4.21
C THR A 652 -61.44 6.57 4.69
N VAL A 653 -60.68 7.12 3.73
CA VAL A 653 -59.55 8.05 3.95
C VAL A 653 -60.06 9.45 4.35
N ASP A 654 -59.45 10.06 5.36
CA ASP A 654 -59.49 11.51 5.59
C ASP A 654 -58.06 12.06 5.68
N ILE A 655 -57.80 13.21 5.04
CA ILE A 655 -56.43 13.71 4.76
C ILE A 655 -56.11 14.93 5.62
N GLN A 656 -55.31 14.74 6.67
CA GLN A 656 -54.46 15.76 7.29
C GLN A 656 -53.44 15.10 8.25
N GLU A 657 -52.22 15.66 8.32
CA GLU A 657 -51.07 15.30 9.21
C GLU A 657 -49.90 14.46 8.65
N VAL A 658 -49.24 14.89 7.55
CA VAL A 658 -47.81 14.58 7.32
C VAL A 658 -47.03 15.80 6.79
N GLU A 659 -47.02 16.92 7.54
CA GLU A 659 -46.10 18.03 7.26
C GLU A 659 -45.59 18.79 8.51
N GLN A 660 -45.67 18.17 9.70
CA GLN A 660 -45.22 18.78 10.97
C GLN A 660 -44.35 17.88 11.87
N MET A 661 -43.43 17.08 11.30
CA MET A 661 -42.39 16.37 12.09
C MET A 661 -40.95 16.49 11.54
N LYS A 662 -40.55 17.69 11.05
CA LYS A 662 -39.12 18.04 10.84
C LYS A 662 -38.68 19.37 11.49
N ALA A 663 -39.51 19.96 12.35
CA ALA A 663 -39.27 21.29 12.95
C ALA A 663 -39.16 21.31 14.50
N LYS A 664 -38.79 20.19 15.14
CA LYS A 664 -38.58 20.10 16.60
C LYS A 664 -37.39 19.20 17.01
N ALA A 665 -36.17 19.63 16.69
CA ALA A 665 -34.94 19.07 17.28
C ALA A 665 -33.84 20.12 17.54
N LEU A 666 -34.11 21.40 17.31
CA LEU A 666 -33.18 22.52 17.50
C LEU A 666 -33.93 23.65 18.21
N ILE A 667 -33.90 23.62 19.54
CA ILE A 667 -34.09 24.69 20.55
C ILE A 667 -34.34 23.94 21.88
N THR A 668 -33.27 23.66 22.64
CA THR A 668 -33.22 23.54 24.11
C THR A 668 -31.76 23.26 24.52
N LYS A 669 -30.97 24.33 24.75
CA LYS A 669 -29.83 24.38 25.70
C LYS A 669 -29.08 25.73 25.72
N VAL A 670 -29.80 26.85 25.61
CA VAL A 670 -29.30 28.17 26.06
C VAL A 670 -30.45 28.93 26.72
N LYS A 671 -30.55 28.87 28.06
CA LYS A 671 -31.11 29.91 28.95
C LYS A 671 -31.10 29.45 30.42
N GLU A 672 -29.94 29.59 31.05
CA GLU A 672 -29.84 29.95 32.47
C GLU A 672 -28.82 31.08 32.57
N ALA A 673 -29.29 32.32 32.74
CA ALA A 673 -28.61 33.45 33.40
C ALA A 673 -29.34 34.78 33.10
N ASN A 674 -30.10 35.23 34.10
CA ASN A 674 -30.31 36.62 34.51
C ASN A 674 -30.85 37.66 33.52
N GLU A 675 -32.12 37.99 33.74
CA GLU A 675 -32.63 39.36 33.66
C GLU A 675 -31.98 40.23 34.74
N SER A 676 -31.48 41.43 34.38
CA SER A 676 -31.65 42.65 35.18
C SER A 676 -31.21 43.87 34.36
N GLU A 677 -32.15 44.55 33.71
CA GLU A 677 -31.93 45.90 33.19
C GLU A 677 -31.87 46.92 34.34
N LEU A 678 -31.14 48.03 34.17
CA LEU A 678 -31.63 49.40 34.47
C LEU A 678 -30.65 50.52 34.04
N HIS A 679 -31.21 51.47 33.29
CA HIS A 679 -30.81 52.88 33.09
C HIS A 679 -29.50 53.28 32.37
N THR A 680 -29.69 53.70 31.10
CA THR A 680 -29.46 55.06 30.55
C THR A 680 -28.30 55.91 31.08
N ASP A 681 -27.43 56.36 30.16
CA ASP A 681 -27.30 57.80 29.84
C ASP A 681 -26.58 58.05 28.49
N GLU A 682 -26.81 59.27 28.01
CA GLU A 682 -26.56 59.90 26.71
C GLU A 682 -25.08 60.01 26.26
N SER A 683 -24.82 60.06 24.93
CA SER A 683 -24.46 61.31 24.20
C SER A 683 -23.70 61.13 22.85
N THR A 684 -24.09 61.94 21.85
CA THR A 684 -23.31 62.55 20.71
C THR A 684 -22.28 61.69 19.94
N GLU A 685 -22.51 61.41 18.64
CA GLU A 685 -22.14 62.23 17.45
C GLU A 685 -20.63 62.23 17.11
N GLU A 686 -20.26 61.66 15.95
CA GLU A 686 -19.58 62.39 14.85
C GLU A 686 -19.52 61.55 13.56
N ASP A 687 -19.72 62.19 12.41
CA ASP A 687 -19.75 61.59 11.07
C ASP A 687 -18.34 61.30 10.50
N SER A 688 -18.24 60.28 9.64
CA SER A 688 -17.43 60.40 8.40
C SER A 688 -17.80 59.36 7.35
N ASP A 689 -18.56 59.77 6.34
CA ASP A 689 -18.75 59.03 5.08
C ASP A 689 -17.44 58.98 4.27
N GLN A 690 -17.06 57.79 3.79
CA GLN A 690 -16.28 57.65 2.54
C GLN A 690 -16.82 56.49 1.71
N VAL A 691 -17.35 56.84 0.53
CA VAL A 691 -17.74 55.94 -0.56
C VAL A 691 -16.64 55.96 -1.63
N ILE A 692 -16.28 54.78 -2.15
CA ILE A 692 -15.68 54.47 -3.47
C ILE A 692 -15.79 52.93 -3.56
N GLU A 693 -16.83 52.42 -4.23
CA GLU A 693 -16.85 52.01 -5.64
C GLU A 693 -16.18 50.65 -5.90
N ILE A 694 -16.98 49.71 -6.43
CA ILE A 694 -16.60 48.35 -6.81
C ILE A 694 -16.58 48.31 -8.34
N GLU A 695 -15.46 47.94 -8.95
CA GLU A 695 -15.38 47.73 -10.40
C GLU A 695 -15.72 46.27 -10.76
N ASP A 696 -16.89 46.07 -11.36
CA ASP A 696 -17.21 44.84 -12.08
C ASP A 696 -16.35 44.75 -13.35
N THR A 697 -15.73 43.59 -13.62
CA THR A 697 -15.17 43.29 -14.95
C THR A 697 -15.62 41.91 -15.43
N ILE A 698 -16.47 41.94 -16.47
CA ILE A 698 -16.93 40.76 -17.21
C ILE A 698 -15.79 40.24 -18.08
N ILE A 699 -15.62 38.92 -18.14
CA ILE A 699 -14.85 38.25 -19.21
C ILE A 699 -15.76 37.21 -19.85
N GLU A 700 -16.02 37.40 -21.14
CA GLU A 700 -16.79 36.48 -21.98
C GLU A 700 -15.94 35.25 -22.37
N ILE A 701 -16.61 34.14 -22.67
CA ILE A 701 -16.00 32.89 -23.15
C ILE A 701 -16.31 32.76 -24.65
N ASP A 702 -15.27 32.52 -25.44
CA ASP A 702 -15.30 32.02 -26.84
C ASP A 702 -14.70 30.60 -26.86
#